data_AF-A0A7Y1TBU5-F1
#
_entry.id   AF-A0A7Y1TBU5-F1
#
_cell.length_a   1.000
_cell.length_b   1.000
_cell.length_c   1.000
_cell.angle_alpha   90.00
_cell.angle_beta   90.00
_cell.angle_gamma   90.00
#
_symmetry.space_group_name_H-M   'P 1'
#
loop_
_entity.id
_entity.type
_entity.pdbx_description
1 polymer ?
#
loop_
_entity_poly.entity_id
_entity_poly.type
_entity_poly.pdbx_seq_one_letter_code
_entity_poly.pdbx_strand_id
1 'polypeptide(L)'
;MPRFVGPLLTIALLAACQQAPESPPPESKEARKVMAIRCGTLIDGLANEPLGERLVVINGDRIASVLNPDSTPPVGAEIVDLSEYTCLPGLIDTHTHLALVHDDANDLTVYYRRPMAETLAMTERNTRITLDAGFTTVRNVGDYFPTAITDVRKKIREGKVPGPRIQTAGSYLTIPGGGGDLVVPGHDESEIPAGIRIGVAQGADEFREKTQTVIDNGADMIKVIASGAVFAFGGVPGEPEMTPDEIAAVVDVAHAAGIKVTAHAHGAQSIKDAILAGVDSIEHASLADDEAIALAAERGVAFSMDVYNGSYTAEVGPGLGYPEEFMRKNEETTEAQRVVFEKAYKAGVPIIYGTDAGVAPHGYNGRQFAVMVRRGMQPMDAIKSATSLAAEHMDMARDVGALEAGRYGDLIAVHGDPLANIKLLERVGVVIKGGRVIRKETAEERNHADVVYHSGRIYTVNPDQPWAQAVAIRDGRITFVGSDDAVRSFIGPKTAVHDLRRRLMLPAFQDSHVHPIYGALEVLACDLSTQNDIAGYRMKISECASAQPGDGWLTGGAWSMPAFGPGAKASKSILDELVPDRPAYLRSADGHTGWANSRALEIAGIGKDTPDPSDGIIDRDPDTGEIVGSLQEGAMKLVEQHIPEPDRETRLKALKFARDMLHSYGITSLQEAYAFENDLETYEALDRAGELKLRIVAALLWDNAQTEEQIPELLQLRDRYHKGNIRPTSVKIFVDGVMENYTAVMLEPYLVENATRGIPMIEPEFMKEAVSLLDAEGFQVHFHALGDGAVRYALDAVQEALQRNGDSDRRHHLSHLQVIHPDDIPRFAELGAVANFQPAWAYADDYVVDLTLPFIRPEVAQWMYPIQSVIDAGGTVAFGSDWNVSTANPMLQIETAITRIDPEAHDTDVMNSEQRITLEQAIKAFTINAAFVNKQEDSTGSIQKGKLADLIIVDRNLFEIEATKISEAKIVLTLFEGKPVHGKPSDL
;
A
#
# COMPACT_ATOMS: atom_id res chain seq x y z
N MET A 1 -60.58 -68.02 50.77
CA MET A 1 -59.73 -68.75 51.75
C MET A 1 -58.31 -68.19 51.65
N PRO A 2 -57.57 -67.99 52.74
CA PRO A 2 -57.79 -67.08 53.88
C PRO A 2 -56.58 -66.08 53.98
N ARG A 3 -56.46 -65.02 54.79
CA ARG A 3 -56.66 -64.78 56.24
C ARG A 3 -56.64 -63.26 56.56
N PHE A 4 -57.15 -62.96 57.75
CA PHE A 4 -57.35 -61.69 58.46
C PHE A 4 -56.11 -60.84 58.78
N VAL A 5 -56.41 -59.58 59.21
CA VAL A 5 -55.84 -58.78 60.34
C VAL A 5 -55.25 -57.41 59.89
N GLY A 6 -55.89 -56.30 60.30
CA GLY A 6 -55.22 -54.98 60.51
C GLY A 6 -54.62 -54.91 61.94
N PRO A 7 -53.85 -53.89 62.39
CA PRO A 7 -54.10 -52.45 62.17
C PRO A 7 -52.86 -51.47 62.22
N LEU A 8 -53.16 -50.16 62.09
CA LEU A 8 -52.55 -48.97 62.77
C LEU A 8 -51.19 -48.31 62.33
N LEU A 9 -51.29 -46.96 62.26
CA LEU A 9 -50.32 -45.85 62.45
C LEU A 9 -49.50 -45.24 61.27
N THR A 10 -49.94 -44.03 60.90
CA THR A 10 -49.23 -42.73 60.69
C THR A 10 -47.84 -42.66 60.06
N ILE A 11 -47.68 -41.78 59.06
CA ILE A 11 -46.89 -40.52 59.12
C ILE A 11 -47.16 -39.70 57.83
N ALA A 12 -47.40 -38.41 58.01
CA ALA A 12 -47.51 -37.41 56.96
C ALA A 12 -46.11 -36.92 56.53
N LEU A 13 -45.87 -36.79 55.23
CA LEU A 13 -44.74 -36.05 54.66
C LEU A 13 -45.29 -35.00 53.69
N LEU A 14 -45.06 -33.74 54.03
CA LEU A 14 -45.26 -32.57 53.19
C LEU A 14 -44.24 -32.58 52.05
N ALA A 15 -44.70 -32.58 50.80
CA ALA A 15 -43.88 -32.28 49.63
C ALA A 15 -44.19 -30.85 49.16
N ALA A 16 -43.17 -29.99 49.17
CA ALA A 16 -43.23 -28.65 48.61
C ALA A 16 -43.26 -28.74 47.07
N CYS A 17 -44.26 -28.09 46.44
CA CYS A 17 -44.29 -27.87 45.00
C CYS A 17 -43.28 -26.76 44.63
N GLN A 18 -42.29 -27.10 43.81
CA GLN A 18 -41.49 -26.12 43.08
C GLN A 18 -42.30 -25.59 41.89
N GLN A 19 -42.47 -24.27 41.82
CA GLN A 19 -43.01 -23.58 40.65
C GLN A 19 -41.96 -23.58 39.54
N ALA A 20 -42.36 -24.02 38.35
CA ALA A 20 -41.58 -23.85 37.12
C ALA A 20 -41.53 -22.35 36.72
N PRO A 21 -40.44 -21.88 36.10
CA PRO A 21 -40.34 -20.51 35.62
C PRO A 21 -41.40 -20.21 34.55
N GLU A 22 -42.12 -19.11 34.72
CA GLU A 22 -43.12 -18.60 33.77
C GLU A 22 -42.49 -18.27 32.42
N SER A 23 -43.18 -18.68 31.36
CA SER A 23 -42.86 -18.31 29.98
C SER A 23 -42.99 -16.80 29.80
N PRO A 24 -42.13 -16.14 29.00
CA PRO A 24 -42.28 -14.72 28.73
C PRO A 24 -43.64 -14.43 28.06
N PRO A 25 -44.28 -13.28 28.35
CA PRO A 25 -45.57 -12.94 27.77
C PRO A 25 -45.47 -12.79 26.25
N PRO A 26 -46.49 -13.21 25.48
CA PRO A 26 -46.47 -13.13 24.03
C PRO A 26 -46.50 -11.66 23.58
N GLU A 27 -45.53 -11.28 22.74
CA GLU A 27 -45.54 -10.02 21.99
C GLU A 27 -46.87 -9.81 21.27
N SER A 28 -47.35 -8.55 21.25
CA SER A 28 -48.51 -8.15 20.46
C SER A 28 -48.27 -8.43 18.97
N LYS A 29 -49.09 -9.32 18.40
CA LYS A 29 -49.11 -9.70 16.98
C LYS A 29 -49.55 -8.54 16.10
N GLU A 30 -48.62 -7.68 15.68
CA GLU A 30 -48.70 -7.20 14.30
C GLU A 30 -48.51 -8.42 13.40
N ALA A 31 -49.32 -8.58 12.36
CA ALA A 31 -49.22 -9.69 11.42
C ALA A 31 -47.82 -9.65 10.78
N ARG A 32 -46.92 -10.53 11.23
CA ARG A 32 -45.54 -10.62 10.75
C ARG A 32 -45.58 -10.85 9.23
N LYS A 33 -45.09 -9.87 8.46
CA LYS A 33 -45.08 -9.90 6.99
C LYS A 33 -44.10 -10.95 6.48
N VAL A 34 -44.47 -11.63 5.40
CA VAL A 34 -43.54 -12.46 4.62
C VAL A 34 -42.78 -11.53 3.68
N MET A 35 -41.46 -11.69 3.59
CA MET A 35 -40.59 -10.95 2.68
C MET A 35 -39.89 -11.93 1.74
N ALA A 36 -39.81 -11.58 0.46
CA ALA A 36 -39.13 -12.36 -0.56
C ALA A 36 -38.06 -11.48 -1.23
N ILE A 37 -36.80 -11.87 -1.08
CA ILE A 37 -35.64 -11.11 -1.55
C ILE A 37 -35.07 -11.80 -2.77
N ARG A 38 -35.01 -11.11 -3.91
CA ARG A 38 -34.37 -11.60 -5.14
C ARG A 38 -32.93 -11.14 -5.17
N CYS A 39 -31.98 -12.06 -5.05
CA CYS A 39 -30.55 -11.76 -5.09
C CYS A 39 -29.98 -12.15 -6.46
N GLY A 40 -29.19 -11.25 -7.06
CA GLY A 40 -28.48 -11.53 -8.32
C GLY A 40 -27.41 -12.62 -8.15
N THR A 41 -26.62 -12.47 -7.09
CA THR A 41 -25.67 -13.48 -6.60
C THR A 41 -25.89 -13.65 -5.10
N LEU A 42 -25.73 -14.87 -4.59
CA LEU A 42 -25.89 -15.17 -3.16
C LEU A 42 -24.64 -15.88 -2.63
N ILE A 43 -23.90 -15.21 -1.76
CA ILE A 43 -22.95 -15.88 -0.87
C ILE A 43 -23.75 -16.27 0.36
N ASP A 44 -23.93 -17.56 0.63
CA ASP A 44 -24.79 -18.03 1.72
C ASP A 44 -24.08 -18.09 3.08
N GLY A 45 -22.76 -17.90 3.10
CA GLY A 45 -21.90 -18.01 4.28
C GLY A 45 -21.39 -19.43 4.56
N LEU A 46 -21.84 -20.44 3.82
CA LEU A 46 -21.49 -21.86 4.05
C LEU A 46 -20.72 -22.45 2.87
N ALA A 47 -21.21 -22.27 1.65
CA ALA A 47 -20.56 -22.76 0.43
C ALA A 47 -19.20 -22.09 0.21
N ASN A 48 -18.27 -22.78 -0.45
CA ASN A 48 -16.98 -22.20 -0.84
C ASN A 48 -17.07 -21.33 -2.10
N GLU A 49 -18.16 -21.46 -2.85
CA GLU A 49 -18.41 -20.73 -4.08
C GLU A 49 -19.71 -19.92 -3.95
N PRO A 50 -19.81 -18.76 -4.59
CA PRO A 50 -21.06 -18.01 -4.63
C PRO A 50 -22.14 -18.83 -5.35
N LEU A 51 -23.35 -18.80 -4.81
CA LEU A 51 -24.53 -19.27 -5.52
C LEU A 51 -24.94 -18.18 -6.52
N GLY A 52 -25.43 -18.57 -7.70
CA GLY A 52 -26.03 -17.63 -8.65
C GLY A 52 -27.34 -17.04 -8.12
N GLU A 53 -28.22 -16.60 -9.02
CA GLU A 53 -29.48 -15.98 -8.61
C GLU A 53 -30.30 -16.87 -7.66
N ARG A 54 -30.84 -16.26 -6.60
CA ARG A 54 -31.63 -16.96 -5.57
C ARG A 54 -32.77 -16.08 -5.04
N LEU A 55 -33.82 -16.74 -4.57
CA LEU A 55 -34.93 -16.12 -3.85
C LEU A 55 -34.87 -16.51 -2.37
N VAL A 56 -34.56 -15.56 -1.49
CA VAL A 56 -34.57 -15.77 -0.03
C VAL A 56 -35.92 -15.37 0.53
N VAL A 57 -36.62 -16.29 1.19
CA VAL A 57 -37.93 -16.04 1.80
C VAL A 57 -37.76 -15.93 3.32
N ILE A 58 -38.16 -14.80 3.88
CA ILE A 58 -38.17 -14.53 5.32
C ILE A 58 -39.62 -14.48 5.80
N ASN A 59 -39.92 -15.22 6.87
CA ASN A 59 -41.23 -15.21 7.53
C ASN A 59 -41.07 -14.67 8.96
N GLY A 60 -41.57 -13.46 9.20
CA GLY A 60 -41.29 -12.75 10.44
C GLY A 60 -39.81 -12.39 10.53
N ASP A 61 -39.11 -12.93 11.52
CA ASP A 61 -37.71 -12.64 11.79
C ASP A 61 -36.75 -13.72 11.30
N ARG A 62 -37.25 -14.84 10.75
CA ARG A 62 -36.44 -16.01 10.34
C ARG A 62 -36.60 -16.36 8.88
N ILE A 63 -35.51 -16.85 8.28
CA ILE A 63 -35.48 -17.38 6.92
C ILE A 63 -36.31 -18.66 6.89
N ALA A 64 -37.32 -18.68 6.03
CA ALA A 64 -38.16 -19.86 5.80
C ALA A 64 -37.54 -20.79 4.75
N SER A 65 -36.96 -20.22 3.69
CA SER A 65 -36.32 -20.98 2.62
C SER A 65 -35.40 -20.12 1.75
N VAL A 66 -34.45 -20.78 1.07
CA VAL A 66 -33.68 -20.23 -0.04
C VAL A 66 -34.01 -21.06 -1.27
N LEU A 67 -34.52 -20.41 -2.32
CA LEU A 67 -35.14 -21.06 -3.47
C LEU A 67 -34.45 -20.64 -4.78
N ASN A 68 -34.70 -21.41 -5.84
CA ASN A 68 -34.31 -21.06 -7.20
C ASN A 68 -35.01 -19.76 -7.67
N PRO A 69 -34.40 -18.98 -8.58
CA PRO A 69 -34.89 -17.65 -8.97
C PRO A 69 -36.27 -17.68 -9.63
N ASP A 70 -36.58 -18.76 -10.36
CA ASP A 70 -37.89 -18.97 -11.02
C ASP A 70 -39.03 -19.34 -10.05
N SER A 71 -38.72 -19.52 -8.77
CA SER A 71 -39.74 -19.86 -7.77
C SER A 71 -40.72 -18.70 -7.59
N THR A 72 -42.03 -19.01 -7.54
CA THR A 72 -43.04 -17.98 -7.29
C THR A 72 -42.94 -17.50 -5.83
N PRO A 73 -42.77 -16.18 -5.57
CA PRO A 73 -42.79 -15.66 -4.21
C PRO A 73 -44.11 -16.02 -3.50
N PRO A 74 -44.09 -16.28 -2.18
CA PRO A 74 -45.32 -16.57 -1.43
C PRO A 74 -46.37 -15.47 -1.63
N VAL A 75 -47.64 -15.87 -1.73
CA VAL A 75 -48.75 -14.93 -1.94
C VAL A 75 -48.79 -13.91 -0.80
N GLY A 76 -48.76 -12.63 -1.14
CA GLY A 76 -48.77 -11.52 -0.17
C GLY A 76 -47.40 -11.17 0.42
N ALA A 77 -46.32 -11.79 -0.06
CA ALA A 77 -44.96 -11.42 0.33
C ALA A 77 -44.56 -10.03 -0.20
N GLU A 78 -43.89 -9.24 0.62
CA GLU A 78 -43.20 -8.02 0.20
C GLU A 78 -41.96 -8.41 -0.62
N ILE A 79 -41.88 -7.95 -1.86
CA ILE A 79 -40.76 -8.27 -2.75
C ILE A 79 -39.70 -7.18 -2.61
N VAL A 80 -38.49 -7.59 -2.20
CA VAL A 80 -37.30 -6.75 -2.23
C VAL A 80 -36.42 -7.21 -3.38
N ASP A 81 -36.39 -6.42 -4.44
CA ASP A 81 -35.53 -6.70 -5.60
C ASP A 81 -34.11 -6.19 -5.35
N LEU A 82 -33.17 -7.13 -5.36
CA LEU A 82 -31.72 -6.96 -5.24
C LEU A 82 -31.00 -7.76 -6.34
N SER A 83 -31.63 -7.90 -7.51
CA SER A 83 -31.07 -8.61 -8.67
C SER A 83 -29.76 -8.01 -9.19
N GLU A 84 -29.51 -6.72 -8.94
CA GLU A 84 -28.23 -6.05 -9.26
C GLU A 84 -27.17 -6.18 -8.15
N TYR A 85 -27.46 -6.92 -7.08
CA TYR A 85 -26.60 -7.03 -5.91
C TYR A 85 -26.11 -8.46 -5.66
N THR A 86 -24.95 -8.55 -5.02
CA THR A 86 -24.51 -9.75 -4.30
C THR A 86 -25.01 -9.68 -2.86
N CYS A 87 -25.84 -10.65 -2.47
CA CYS A 87 -26.35 -10.82 -1.12
C CYS A 87 -25.40 -11.68 -0.28
N LEU A 88 -25.23 -11.34 1.00
CA LEU A 88 -24.45 -12.08 1.99
C LEU A 88 -25.21 -12.17 3.33
N PRO A 89 -24.90 -13.10 4.24
CA PRO A 89 -25.41 -13.04 5.61
C PRO A 89 -24.97 -11.72 6.25
N GLY A 90 -25.76 -11.23 7.20
CA GLY A 90 -25.33 -10.08 8.01
C GLY A 90 -23.98 -10.34 8.67
N LEU A 91 -23.07 -9.35 8.58
CA LEU A 91 -21.69 -9.51 9.04
C LEU A 91 -21.62 -9.52 10.57
N ILE A 92 -20.56 -10.15 11.08
CA ILE A 92 -20.29 -10.34 12.49
C ILE A 92 -18.91 -9.75 12.80
N ASP A 93 -18.85 -8.90 13.82
CA ASP A 93 -17.60 -8.37 14.37
C ASP A 93 -17.38 -8.94 15.77
N THR A 94 -16.37 -9.76 15.94
CA THR A 94 -16.06 -10.46 17.21
C THR A 94 -15.24 -9.61 18.17
N HIS A 95 -14.87 -8.38 17.83
CA HIS A 95 -14.13 -7.50 18.73
C HIS A 95 -14.56 -6.05 18.53
N THR A 96 -15.37 -5.53 19.46
CA THR A 96 -15.80 -4.14 19.48
C THR A 96 -15.86 -3.60 20.92
N HIS A 97 -15.81 -2.27 21.04
CA HIS A 97 -16.02 -1.51 22.27
C HIS A 97 -17.01 -0.37 22.01
N LEU A 98 -18.31 -0.71 22.01
CA LEU A 98 -19.40 0.15 21.54
C LEU A 98 -19.61 1.41 22.36
N ALA A 99 -19.15 1.48 23.61
CA ALA A 99 -19.22 2.68 24.43
C ALA A 99 -17.92 3.51 24.44
N LEU A 100 -16.98 3.20 23.54
CA LEU A 100 -15.76 3.97 23.33
C LEU A 100 -15.79 4.71 21.99
N VAL A 101 -14.92 5.70 21.83
CA VAL A 101 -14.65 6.36 20.55
C VAL A 101 -13.14 6.58 20.40
N HIS A 102 -12.67 6.48 19.15
CA HIS A 102 -11.24 6.57 18.82
C HIS A 102 -10.53 7.78 19.43
N ASP A 103 -11.16 8.96 19.38
CA ASP A 103 -10.59 10.21 19.90
C ASP A 103 -10.22 10.14 21.39
N ASP A 104 -10.88 9.29 22.18
CA ASP A 104 -10.65 9.16 23.62
C ASP A 104 -9.21 8.70 23.94
N ALA A 105 -8.50 8.11 22.98
CA ALA A 105 -7.10 7.70 23.14
C ALA A 105 -6.14 8.89 23.35
N ASN A 106 -6.55 10.13 23.04
CA ASN A 106 -5.75 11.33 23.34
C ASN A 106 -5.82 11.76 24.82
N ASP A 107 -6.90 11.41 25.52
CA ASP A 107 -7.16 11.76 26.92
C ASP A 107 -8.04 10.68 27.57
N LEU A 108 -7.39 9.64 28.10
CA LEU A 108 -8.07 8.55 28.80
C LEU A 108 -8.82 9.00 30.07
N THR A 109 -8.54 10.19 30.62
CA THR A 109 -9.27 10.70 31.80
C THR A 109 -10.71 11.10 31.47
N VAL A 110 -11.05 11.21 30.18
CA VAL A 110 -12.44 11.43 29.73
C VAL A 110 -13.39 10.40 30.33
N TYR A 111 -12.93 9.16 30.52
CA TYR A 111 -13.75 8.09 31.10
C TYR A 111 -14.07 8.30 32.59
N TYR A 112 -13.24 9.04 33.33
CA TYR A 112 -13.50 9.34 34.75
C TYR A 112 -14.69 10.30 34.91
N ARG A 113 -14.87 11.19 33.93
CA ARG A 113 -15.76 12.36 34.01
C ARG A 113 -16.98 12.28 33.09
N ARG A 114 -16.99 11.40 32.08
CA ARG A 114 -18.09 11.30 31.12
C ARG A 114 -19.38 10.86 31.81
N PRO A 115 -20.47 11.64 31.74
CA PRO A 115 -21.75 11.26 32.32
C PRO A 115 -22.35 10.03 31.64
N MET A 116 -22.95 9.13 32.41
CA MET A 116 -23.60 7.91 31.88
C MET A 116 -24.65 8.19 30.78
N ALA A 117 -25.38 9.32 30.86
CA ALA A 117 -26.35 9.70 29.85
C ALA A 117 -25.69 10.01 28.48
N GLU A 118 -24.50 10.61 28.51
CA GLU A 118 -23.70 10.87 27.30
C GLU A 118 -23.16 9.55 26.73
N THR A 119 -22.61 8.69 27.60
CA THR A 119 -22.16 7.35 27.22
C THR A 119 -23.26 6.54 26.55
N LEU A 120 -24.47 6.50 27.14
CA LEU A 120 -25.62 5.80 26.56
C LEU A 120 -25.99 6.32 25.16
N ALA A 121 -26.07 7.64 24.99
CA ALA A 121 -26.37 8.24 23.69
C ALA A 121 -25.29 7.92 22.64
N MET A 122 -24.02 7.91 23.07
CA MET A 122 -22.90 7.52 22.24
C MET A 122 -22.95 6.05 21.85
N THR A 123 -23.22 5.14 22.78
CA THR A 123 -23.38 3.71 22.51
C THR A 123 -24.54 3.44 21.53
N GLU A 124 -25.68 4.12 21.68
CA GLU A 124 -26.80 4.03 20.72
C GLU A 124 -26.39 4.50 19.32
N ARG A 125 -25.59 5.56 19.23
CA ARG A 125 -25.06 6.05 17.96
C ARG A 125 -24.08 5.05 17.34
N ASN A 126 -23.11 4.57 18.11
CA ASN A 126 -22.07 3.65 17.65
C ASN A 126 -22.67 2.32 17.18
N THR A 127 -23.66 1.79 17.91
CA THR A 127 -24.42 0.60 17.52
C THR A 127 -25.18 0.82 16.21
N ARG A 128 -25.83 1.99 16.03
CA ARG A 128 -26.49 2.31 14.77
C ARG A 128 -25.52 2.38 13.59
N ILE A 129 -24.39 3.07 13.76
CA ILE A 129 -23.36 3.21 12.71
C ILE A 129 -22.81 1.84 12.30
N THR A 130 -22.52 0.97 13.28
CA THR A 130 -22.02 -0.38 13.05
C THR A 130 -23.05 -1.24 12.28
N LEU A 131 -24.33 -1.15 12.65
CA LEU A 131 -25.41 -1.82 11.93
C LEU A 131 -25.54 -1.32 10.48
N ASP A 132 -25.49 0.00 10.27
CA ASP A 132 -25.62 0.60 8.93
C ASP A 132 -24.44 0.23 8.00
N ALA A 133 -23.29 -0.12 8.57
CA ALA A 133 -22.12 -0.65 7.87
C ALA A 133 -22.24 -2.15 7.53
N GLY A 134 -23.35 -2.80 7.91
CA GLY A 134 -23.66 -4.20 7.56
C GLY A 134 -23.36 -5.24 8.64
N PHE A 135 -22.83 -4.82 9.79
CA PHE A 135 -22.57 -5.70 10.92
C PHE A 135 -23.84 -5.86 11.73
N THR A 136 -24.60 -6.93 11.49
CA THR A 136 -25.88 -7.19 12.16
C THR A 136 -25.72 -7.87 13.51
N THR A 137 -24.54 -8.42 13.80
CA THR A 137 -24.16 -9.04 15.07
C THR A 137 -22.76 -8.57 15.48
N VAL A 138 -22.54 -8.35 16.78
CA VAL A 138 -21.24 -7.96 17.33
C VAL A 138 -20.98 -8.63 18.67
N ARG A 139 -19.71 -8.86 18.98
CA ARG A 139 -19.20 -9.19 20.31
C ARG A 139 -18.49 -7.97 20.88
N ASN A 140 -19.03 -7.42 21.97
CA ASN A 140 -18.46 -6.31 22.72
C ASN A 140 -17.55 -6.87 23.83
N VAL A 141 -16.25 -6.95 23.60
CA VAL A 141 -15.32 -7.77 24.39
C VAL A 141 -14.68 -6.99 25.54
N GLY A 142 -15.51 -6.37 26.37
CA GLY A 142 -15.12 -5.57 27.53
C GLY A 142 -15.42 -4.09 27.31
N ASP A 143 -15.76 -3.37 28.36
CA ASP A 143 -16.00 -1.92 28.31
C ASP A 143 -15.83 -1.30 29.71
N TYR A 144 -15.45 -0.03 29.77
CA TYR A 144 -15.43 0.74 31.02
C TYR A 144 -16.85 1.12 31.49
N PHE A 145 -17.84 1.03 30.60
CA PHE A 145 -19.26 1.30 30.87
C PHE A 145 -20.16 0.09 30.55
N PRO A 146 -19.97 -1.06 31.22
CA PRO A 146 -20.69 -2.29 30.89
C PRO A 146 -22.22 -2.17 31.01
N THR A 147 -22.70 -1.29 31.90
CA THR A 147 -24.13 -1.01 32.07
C THR A 147 -24.74 -0.29 30.87
N ALA A 148 -23.99 0.60 30.21
CA ALA A 148 -24.45 1.24 28.99
C ALA A 148 -24.69 0.21 27.88
N ILE A 149 -23.79 -0.77 27.76
CA ILE A 149 -23.91 -1.88 26.80
C ILE A 149 -25.15 -2.73 27.08
N THR A 150 -25.38 -3.14 28.33
CA THR A 150 -26.54 -3.97 28.68
C THR A 150 -27.87 -3.24 28.49
N ASP A 151 -27.93 -1.94 28.81
CA ASP A 151 -29.11 -1.09 28.59
C ASP A 151 -29.43 -0.91 27.10
N VAL A 152 -28.42 -0.60 26.28
CA VAL A 152 -28.61 -0.45 24.82
C VAL A 152 -28.99 -1.79 24.18
N ARG A 153 -28.34 -2.89 24.58
CA ARG A 153 -28.70 -4.26 24.15
C ARG A 153 -30.17 -4.57 24.46
N LYS A 154 -30.66 -4.20 25.65
CA LYS A 154 -32.06 -4.37 26.02
C LYS A 154 -32.99 -3.53 25.13
N LYS A 155 -32.69 -2.26 24.90
CA LYS A 155 -33.46 -1.39 24.00
C LYS A 155 -33.52 -1.94 22.57
N ILE A 156 -32.43 -2.53 22.07
CA ILE A 156 -32.39 -3.17 20.75
C ILE A 156 -33.28 -4.42 20.71
N ARG A 157 -33.18 -5.30 21.72
CA ARG A 157 -34.02 -6.50 21.82
C ARG A 157 -35.51 -6.17 21.89
N GLU A 158 -35.87 -5.09 22.58
CA GLU A 158 -37.25 -4.57 22.66
C GLU A 158 -37.70 -3.79 21.41
N GLY A 159 -36.83 -3.65 20.39
CA GLY A 159 -37.13 -2.92 19.16
C GLY A 159 -37.27 -1.41 19.31
N LYS A 160 -36.85 -0.84 20.45
CA LYS A 160 -36.93 0.60 20.76
C LYS A 160 -35.88 1.42 20.02
N VAL A 161 -34.70 0.84 19.81
CA VAL A 161 -33.63 1.44 19.01
C VAL A 161 -33.07 0.41 18.01
N PRO A 162 -32.73 0.82 16.77
CA PRO A 162 -32.03 -0.03 15.83
C PRO A 162 -30.56 -0.22 16.25
N GLY A 163 -30.06 -1.45 16.19
CA GLY A 163 -28.65 -1.78 16.43
C GLY A 163 -28.38 -3.26 16.13
N PRO A 164 -27.14 -3.75 16.19
CA PRO A 164 -26.81 -5.16 15.96
C PRO A 164 -27.31 -6.05 17.11
N ARG A 165 -27.24 -7.36 16.94
CA ARG A 165 -27.32 -8.32 18.06
C ARG A 165 -26.02 -8.23 18.83
N ILE A 166 -26.07 -8.06 20.15
CA ILE A 166 -24.88 -7.83 20.97
C ILE A 166 -24.69 -9.03 21.90
N GLN A 167 -23.54 -9.68 21.78
CA GLN A 167 -22.92 -10.49 22.84
C GLN A 167 -21.95 -9.58 23.61
N THR A 168 -21.98 -9.55 24.95
CA THR A 168 -21.09 -8.66 25.74
C THR A 168 -20.27 -9.41 26.77
N ALA A 169 -19.01 -8.99 26.96
CA ALA A 169 -18.16 -9.49 28.02
C ALA A 169 -18.37 -8.80 29.38
N GLY A 170 -19.16 -7.72 29.42
CA GLY A 170 -19.25 -6.86 30.60
C GLY A 170 -17.94 -6.09 30.83
N SER A 171 -17.45 -6.10 32.06
CA SER A 171 -16.18 -5.45 32.44
C SER A 171 -14.97 -6.28 32.00
N TYR A 172 -13.84 -5.61 31.78
CA TYR A 172 -12.55 -6.29 31.69
C TYR A 172 -12.20 -6.97 33.02
N LEU A 173 -11.66 -8.19 32.97
CA LEU A 173 -10.96 -8.80 34.10
C LEU A 173 -9.45 -8.56 33.93
N THR A 174 -8.85 -7.85 34.88
CA THR A 174 -7.47 -7.34 34.78
C THR A 174 -6.85 -7.17 36.16
N ILE A 175 -5.53 -7.12 36.24
CA ILE A 175 -4.80 -6.83 37.48
C ILE A 175 -4.78 -5.33 37.79
N PRO A 176 -4.53 -4.92 39.05
CA PRO A 176 -4.26 -3.53 39.37
C PRO A 176 -3.09 -2.97 38.55
N GLY A 177 -3.29 -1.83 37.88
CA GLY A 177 -2.33 -1.20 36.97
C GLY A 177 -2.19 -1.88 35.60
N GLY A 178 -2.93 -2.95 35.32
CA GLY A 178 -2.93 -3.64 34.03
C GLY A 178 -3.68 -2.89 32.93
N GLY A 179 -3.62 -3.42 31.72
CA GLY A 179 -4.16 -2.78 30.50
C GLY A 179 -5.66 -2.44 30.54
N GLY A 180 -6.43 -3.09 31.43
CA GLY A 180 -7.86 -2.81 31.61
C GLY A 180 -8.22 -1.92 32.81
N ASP A 181 -7.26 -1.50 33.65
CA ASP A 181 -7.54 -0.81 34.93
C ASP A 181 -7.68 0.72 34.78
N LEU A 182 -7.21 1.27 33.66
CA LEU A 182 -7.29 2.68 33.31
C LEU A 182 -6.57 3.61 34.32
N VAL A 183 -5.36 3.25 34.72
CA VAL A 183 -4.48 4.11 35.53
C VAL A 183 -3.76 5.12 34.62
N VAL A 184 -3.95 6.42 34.86
CA VAL A 184 -3.38 7.51 34.04
C VAL A 184 -2.29 8.27 34.82
N PRO A 185 -1.07 8.45 34.27
CA PRO A 185 -0.01 9.21 34.94
C PRO A 185 -0.43 10.63 35.31
N GLY A 186 -0.15 11.03 36.55
CA GLY A 186 -0.48 12.37 37.06
C GLY A 186 -1.88 12.51 37.65
N HIS A 187 -2.71 11.45 37.64
CA HIS A 187 -4.02 11.40 38.26
C HIS A 187 -4.04 10.45 39.46
N ASP A 188 -4.83 10.78 40.48
CA ASP A 188 -4.99 9.94 41.67
C ASP A 188 -5.96 8.78 41.38
N GLU A 189 -5.61 7.55 41.76
CA GLU A 189 -6.46 6.37 41.51
C GLU A 189 -7.85 6.47 42.17
N SER A 190 -8.01 7.28 43.22
CA SER A 190 -9.31 7.55 43.84
C SER A 190 -10.26 8.37 42.96
N GLU A 191 -9.75 8.99 41.89
CA GLU A 191 -10.56 9.66 40.86
C GLU A 191 -11.24 8.66 39.92
N ILE A 192 -10.75 7.42 39.84
CA ILE A 192 -11.32 6.39 38.97
C ILE A 192 -12.68 5.95 39.51
N PRO A 193 -13.79 6.11 38.76
CA PRO A 193 -15.10 5.68 39.21
C PRO A 193 -15.12 4.17 39.52
N ALA A 194 -15.68 3.79 40.68
CA ALA A 194 -15.75 2.40 41.12
C ALA A 194 -16.45 1.45 40.11
N GLY A 195 -17.33 1.97 39.25
CA GLY A 195 -17.98 1.20 38.19
C GLY A 195 -17.03 0.74 37.07
N ILE A 196 -15.89 1.41 36.88
CA ILE A 196 -14.86 1.04 35.90
C ILE A 196 -14.03 -0.13 36.45
N ARG A 197 -13.66 -0.08 37.74
CA ARG A 197 -12.78 -1.07 38.38
C ARG A 197 -13.51 -2.31 38.93
N ILE A 198 -14.68 -2.66 38.38
CA ILE A 198 -15.47 -3.82 38.87
C ILE A 198 -14.66 -5.12 38.72
N GLY A 199 -14.01 -5.32 37.57
CA GLY A 199 -13.26 -6.54 37.25
C GLY A 199 -11.77 -6.51 37.59
N VAL A 200 -11.32 -5.48 38.32
CA VAL A 200 -9.94 -5.38 38.78
C VAL A 200 -9.78 -6.30 39.99
N ALA A 201 -8.81 -7.21 39.93
CA ALA A 201 -8.57 -8.23 40.95
C ALA A 201 -7.12 -8.69 40.95
N GLN A 202 -6.67 -9.27 42.06
CA GLN A 202 -5.37 -9.91 42.17
C GLN A 202 -5.47 -11.28 42.86
N GLY A 203 -4.87 -12.29 42.24
CA GLY A 203 -4.91 -13.66 42.71
C GLY A 203 -6.17 -14.43 42.29
N ALA A 204 -6.01 -15.75 42.16
CA ALA A 204 -7.02 -16.65 41.59
C ALA A 204 -8.39 -16.54 42.29
N ASP A 205 -8.43 -16.50 43.62
CA ASP A 205 -9.69 -16.46 44.37
C ASP A 205 -10.50 -15.19 44.09
N GLU A 206 -9.85 -14.02 44.04
CA GLU A 206 -10.53 -12.76 43.72
C GLU A 206 -11.02 -12.77 42.27
N PHE A 207 -10.22 -13.29 41.33
CA PHE A 207 -10.67 -13.46 39.95
C PHE A 207 -11.89 -14.38 39.83
N ARG A 208 -12.02 -15.44 40.65
CA ARG A 208 -13.26 -16.25 40.68
C ARG A 208 -14.46 -15.41 41.09
N GLU A 209 -14.33 -14.63 42.16
CA GLU A 209 -15.40 -13.75 42.66
C GLU A 209 -15.79 -12.68 41.66
N LYS A 210 -14.81 -12.02 41.03
CA LYS A 210 -15.07 -11.02 39.98
C LYS A 210 -15.69 -11.61 38.74
N THR A 211 -15.24 -12.79 38.31
CA THR A 211 -15.82 -13.50 37.17
C THR A 211 -17.30 -13.78 37.42
N GLN A 212 -17.65 -14.31 38.61
CA GLN A 212 -19.04 -14.53 38.98
C GLN A 212 -19.84 -13.21 38.98
N THR A 213 -19.26 -12.13 39.51
CA THR A 213 -19.89 -10.80 39.51
C THR A 213 -20.18 -10.30 38.10
N VAL A 214 -19.24 -10.49 37.15
CA VAL A 214 -19.41 -10.08 35.75
C VAL A 214 -20.50 -10.93 35.07
N ILE A 215 -20.56 -12.24 35.35
CA ILE A 215 -21.64 -13.13 34.88
C ILE A 215 -23.00 -12.68 35.43
N ASP A 216 -23.09 -12.41 36.73
CA ASP A 216 -24.33 -11.98 37.39
C ASP A 216 -24.84 -10.63 36.84
N ASN A 217 -23.92 -9.78 36.38
CA ASN A 217 -24.22 -8.51 35.70
C ASN A 217 -24.66 -8.68 34.23
N GLY A 218 -24.81 -9.92 33.77
CA GLY A 218 -25.42 -10.25 32.47
C GLY A 218 -24.44 -10.32 31.30
N ALA A 219 -23.17 -10.65 31.56
CA ALA A 219 -22.21 -10.99 30.54
C ALA A 219 -22.59 -12.31 29.83
N ASP A 220 -22.44 -12.35 28.51
CA ASP A 220 -22.69 -13.55 27.68
C ASP A 220 -21.39 -14.32 27.38
N MET A 221 -20.25 -13.69 27.66
CA MET A 221 -18.89 -14.19 27.46
C MET A 221 -17.96 -13.46 28.44
N ILE A 222 -16.71 -13.86 28.62
CA ILE A 222 -15.77 -13.21 29.56
C ILE A 222 -14.51 -12.74 28.83
N LYS A 223 -13.99 -11.57 29.22
CA LYS A 223 -12.74 -11.02 28.70
C LYS A 223 -11.71 -10.87 29.80
N VAL A 224 -10.53 -11.48 29.61
CA VAL A 224 -9.34 -11.27 30.46
C VAL A 224 -8.28 -10.44 29.73
N ILE A 225 -7.47 -9.70 30.50
CA ILE A 225 -6.30 -8.98 30.01
C ILE A 225 -5.03 -9.71 30.44
N ALA A 226 -4.53 -10.61 29.58
CA ALA A 226 -3.46 -11.54 29.92
C ALA A 226 -2.04 -11.00 29.67
N SER A 227 -1.91 -9.95 28.84
CA SER A 227 -0.66 -9.24 28.58
C SER A 227 -0.86 -7.73 28.60
N GLY A 228 0.24 -6.98 28.57
CA GLY A 228 0.20 -5.52 28.39
C GLY A 228 -0.57 -5.10 27.13
N ALA A 229 -1.09 -3.87 27.13
CA ALA A 229 -1.87 -3.31 26.03
C ALA A 229 -1.15 -2.12 25.37
N VAL A 230 -1.49 -1.86 24.10
CA VAL A 230 -0.99 -0.69 23.35
C VAL A 230 -1.55 0.61 23.92
N PHE A 231 -2.87 0.69 24.11
CA PHE A 231 -3.59 1.87 24.63
C PHE A 231 -3.75 1.83 26.16
N ALA A 232 -2.64 1.58 26.86
CA ALA A 232 -2.56 1.69 28.32
C ALA A 232 -1.21 2.28 28.71
N PHE A 233 -1.20 3.22 29.65
CA PHE A 233 0.04 3.79 30.17
C PHE A 233 0.81 2.74 30.98
N GLY A 234 2.13 2.62 30.75
CA GLY A 234 3.00 1.67 31.44
C GLY A 234 2.89 0.22 30.96
N GLY A 235 1.83 -0.16 30.23
CA GLY A 235 1.68 -1.52 29.69
C GLY A 235 2.75 -1.88 28.66
N VAL A 236 3.27 -3.10 28.69
CA VAL A 236 4.24 -3.58 27.69
C VAL A 236 3.58 -4.74 26.93
N PRO A 237 3.24 -4.59 25.63
CA PRO A 237 2.46 -5.60 24.90
C PRO A 237 3.01 -7.03 25.00
N GLY A 238 4.34 -7.19 24.96
CA GLY A 238 4.99 -8.50 25.05
C GLY A 238 4.99 -9.16 26.43
N GLU A 239 4.67 -8.43 27.50
CA GLU A 239 4.84 -8.90 28.88
C GLU A 239 3.53 -9.45 29.48
N PRO A 240 3.58 -10.54 30.26
CA PRO A 240 2.42 -11.06 30.98
C PRO A 240 1.89 -10.11 32.06
N GLU A 241 0.57 -9.98 32.13
CA GLU A 241 -0.13 -9.24 33.19
C GLU A 241 -0.91 -10.15 34.14
N MET A 242 -1.39 -11.31 33.68
CA MET A 242 -2.05 -12.31 34.52
C MET A 242 -1.20 -13.58 34.57
N THR A 243 -1.19 -14.23 35.73
CA THR A 243 -0.58 -15.55 35.90
C THR A 243 -1.47 -16.64 35.31
N PRO A 244 -0.91 -17.82 34.95
CA PRO A 244 -1.71 -18.94 34.46
C PRO A 244 -2.82 -19.38 35.43
N ASP A 245 -2.55 -19.35 36.74
CA ASP A 245 -3.53 -19.72 37.77
C ASP A 245 -4.70 -18.73 37.85
N GLU A 246 -4.45 -17.43 37.63
CA GLU A 246 -5.49 -16.41 37.58
C GLU A 246 -6.36 -16.58 36.32
N ILE A 247 -5.76 -16.84 35.16
CA ILE A 247 -6.51 -17.08 33.92
C ILE A 247 -7.36 -18.36 34.05
N ALA A 248 -6.77 -19.45 34.56
CA ALA A 248 -7.48 -20.70 34.78
C ALA A 248 -8.65 -20.54 35.77
N ALA A 249 -8.49 -19.72 36.81
CA ALA A 249 -9.55 -19.44 37.76
C ALA A 249 -10.77 -18.75 37.12
N VAL A 250 -10.54 -17.83 36.18
CA VAL A 250 -11.60 -17.21 35.37
C VAL A 250 -12.26 -18.25 34.46
N VAL A 251 -11.46 -19.04 33.74
CA VAL A 251 -11.95 -20.06 32.80
C VAL A 251 -12.83 -21.09 33.50
N ASP A 252 -12.39 -21.62 34.64
CA ASP A 252 -13.17 -22.57 35.45
C ASP A 252 -14.57 -22.05 35.78
N VAL A 253 -14.69 -20.80 36.24
CA VAL A 253 -15.98 -20.20 36.64
C VAL A 253 -16.86 -19.97 35.42
N ALA A 254 -16.29 -19.42 34.34
CA ALA A 254 -17.02 -19.14 33.12
C ALA A 254 -17.53 -20.44 32.46
N HIS A 255 -16.68 -21.45 32.30
CA HIS A 255 -17.04 -22.74 31.70
C HIS A 255 -18.03 -23.52 32.57
N ALA A 256 -17.94 -23.43 33.90
CA ALA A 256 -18.96 -24.00 34.79
C ALA A 256 -20.34 -23.36 34.59
N ALA A 257 -20.40 -22.09 34.16
CA ALA A 257 -21.62 -21.40 33.77
C ALA A 257 -22.01 -21.62 32.29
N GLY A 258 -21.22 -22.36 31.51
CA GLY A 258 -21.43 -22.56 30.07
C GLY A 258 -21.12 -21.32 29.22
N ILE A 259 -20.22 -20.45 29.71
CA ILE A 259 -19.87 -19.17 29.11
C ILE A 259 -18.42 -19.22 28.59
N LYS A 260 -18.19 -18.76 27.36
CA LYS A 260 -16.86 -18.72 26.73
C LYS A 260 -15.99 -17.58 27.26
N VAL A 261 -14.67 -17.76 27.18
CA VAL A 261 -13.65 -16.79 27.60
C VAL A 261 -12.77 -16.38 26.43
N THR A 262 -12.46 -15.09 26.31
CA THR A 262 -11.43 -14.59 25.39
C THR A 262 -10.35 -13.82 26.15
N ALA A 263 -9.11 -13.88 25.65
CA ALA A 263 -7.99 -13.15 26.24
C ALA A 263 -7.50 -12.03 25.29
N HIS A 264 -7.31 -10.82 25.82
CA HIS A 264 -6.37 -9.86 25.25
C HIS A 264 -4.97 -10.40 25.49
N ALA A 265 -4.22 -10.71 24.42
CA ALA A 265 -2.84 -11.13 24.54
C ALA A 265 -2.05 -10.76 23.27
N HIS A 266 -1.05 -9.90 23.42
CA HIS A 266 -0.07 -9.64 22.34
C HIS A 266 1.13 -10.60 22.45
N GLY A 267 1.72 -10.74 23.64
CA GLY A 267 2.93 -11.54 23.87
C GLY A 267 2.75 -13.05 23.76
N ALA A 268 3.70 -13.75 23.13
CA ALA A 268 3.67 -15.20 22.92
C ALA A 268 3.43 -16.02 24.21
N GLN A 269 4.06 -15.63 25.32
CA GLN A 269 3.93 -16.37 26.59
C GLN A 269 2.49 -16.29 27.12
N SER A 270 1.91 -15.10 27.20
CA SER A 270 0.50 -14.92 27.62
C SER A 270 -0.49 -15.63 26.71
N ILE A 271 -0.22 -15.69 25.40
CA ILE A 271 -1.05 -16.44 24.46
C ILE A 271 -1.02 -17.94 24.80
N LYS A 272 0.18 -18.51 25.01
CA LYS A 272 0.33 -19.91 25.40
C LYS A 272 -0.34 -20.20 26.73
N ASP A 273 -0.11 -19.36 27.74
CA ASP A 273 -0.69 -19.53 29.07
C ASP A 273 -2.22 -19.46 29.04
N ALA A 274 -2.79 -18.52 28.26
CA ALA A 274 -4.23 -18.42 28.09
C ALA A 274 -4.83 -19.66 27.38
N ILE A 275 -4.19 -20.13 26.30
CA ILE A 275 -4.64 -21.34 25.60
C ILE A 275 -4.58 -22.57 26.52
N LEU A 276 -3.49 -22.71 27.29
CA LEU A 276 -3.33 -23.82 28.24
C LEU A 276 -4.32 -23.75 29.40
N ALA A 277 -4.70 -22.55 29.83
CA ALA A 277 -5.75 -22.32 30.82
C ALA A 277 -7.16 -22.61 30.28
N GLY A 278 -7.34 -22.71 28.96
CA GLY A 278 -8.58 -23.12 28.31
C GLY A 278 -9.45 -21.97 27.78
N VAL A 279 -8.88 -20.81 27.44
CA VAL A 279 -9.64 -19.77 26.75
C VAL A 279 -10.10 -20.23 25.35
N ASP A 280 -11.23 -19.71 24.89
CA ASP A 280 -11.88 -20.09 23.63
C ASP A 280 -11.38 -19.26 22.43
N SER A 281 -10.87 -18.06 22.68
CA SER A 281 -10.27 -17.19 21.66
C SER A 281 -9.19 -16.27 22.22
N ILE A 282 -8.33 -15.79 21.33
CA ILE A 282 -7.29 -14.79 21.59
C ILE A 282 -7.56 -13.57 20.72
N GLU A 283 -7.51 -12.38 21.33
CA GLU A 283 -7.56 -11.11 20.64
C GLU A 283 -6.15 -10.58 20.34
N HIS A 284 -6.01 -9.90 19.21
CA HIS A 284 -4.80 -9.27 18.69
C HIS A 284 -3.71 -10.25 18.25
N ALA A 285 -3.22 -11.10 19.15
CA ALA A 285 -2.15 -12.08 18.92
C ALA A 285 -0.89 -11.49 18.25
N SER A 286 -0.55 -10.22 18.54
CA SER A 286 0.40 -9.46 17.72
C SER A 286 1.82 -10.02 17.67
N LEU A 287 2.26 -10.67 18.75
CA LEU A 287 3.64 -11.16 18.92
C LEU A 287 3.65 -12.67 19.17
N ALA A 288 2.67 -13.42 18.67
CA ALA A 288 2.64 -14.88 18.79
C ALA A 288 3.87 -15.50 18.10
N ASP A 289 4.52 -16.45 18.77
CA ASP A 289 5.57 -17.27 18.19
C ASP A 289 4.96 -18.49 17.46
N ASP A 290 5.80 -19.23 16.72
CA ASP A 290 5.32 -20.39 15.96
C ASP A 290 4.76 -21.50 16.88
N GLU A 291 5.20 -21.57 18.14
CA GLU A 291 4.67 -22.50 19.15
C GLU A 291 3.25 -22.11 19.57
N ALA A 292 3.01 -20.83 19.86
CA ALA A 292 1.69 -20.30 20.20
C ALA A 292 0.69 -20.49 19.05
N ILE A 293 1.12 -20.25 17.81
CA ILE A 293 0.31 -20.48 16.61
C ILE A 293 -0.05 -21.97 16.46
N ALA A 294 0.94 -22.86 16.58
CA ALA A 294 0.72 -24.29 16.48
C ALA A 294 -0.22 -24.80 17.58
N LEU A 295 -0.05 -24.29 18.81
CA LEU A 295 -0.91 -24.63 19.94
C LEU A 295 -2.36 -24.16 19.73
N ALA A 296 -2.56 -22.95 19.19
CA ALA A 296 -3.89 -22.46 18.85
C ALA A 296 -4.57 -23.33 17.79
N ALA A 297 -3.84 -23.72 16.73
CA ALA A 297 -4.34 -24.61 15.69
C ALA A 297 -4.67 -26.01 16.23
N GLU A 298 -3.81 -26.58 17.08
CA GLU A 298 -4.02 -27.90 17.70
C GLU A 298 -5.29 -27.92 18.57
N ARG A 299 -5.51 -26.84 19.33
CA ARG A 299 -6.60 -26.72 20.31
C ARG A 299 -7.89 -26.15 19.73
N GLY A 300 -7.85 -25.66 18.49
CA GLY A 300 -8.99 -24.98 17.85
C GLY A 300 -9.35 -23.65 18.51
N VAL A 301 -8.37 -23.00 19.18
CA VAL A 301 -8.57 -21.66 19.78
C VAL A 301 -8.51 -20.62 18.68
N ALA A 302 -9.57 -19.82 18.55
CA ALA A 302 -9.66 -18.84 17.47
C ALA A 302 -8.81 -17.59 17.74
N PHE A 303 -8.25 -17.01 16.68
CA PHE A 303 -7.64 -15.69 16.72
C PHE A 303 -8.57 -14.64 16.13
N SER A 304 -8.74 -13.54 16.85
CA SER A 304 -9.49 -12.35 16.46
C SER A 304 -8.50 -11.20 16.34
N MET A 305 -8.03 -10.93 15.12
CA MET A 305 -6.89 -10.04 14.86
C MET A 305 -7.32 -8.77 14.13
N ASP A 306 -7.10 -7.62 14.77
CA ASP A 306 -7.47 -6.28 14.33
C ASP A 306 -6.44 -5.63 13.38
N VAL A 307 -6.07 -6.36 12.32
CA VAL A 307 -4.94 -6.05 11.43
C VAL A 307 -5.02 -4.69 10.71
N TYR A 308 -6.16 -4.01 10.72
CA TYR A 308 -6.34 -2.65 10.19
C TYR A 308 -5.93 -1.55 11.19
N ASN A 309 -6.14 -1.74 12.50
CA ASN A 309 -6.03 -0.67 13.50
C ASN A 309 -4.66 -0.01 13.52
N GLY A 310 -3.60 -0.80 13.38
CA GLY A 310 -2.24 -0.30 13.34
C GLY A 310 -2.00 0.79 12.29
N SER A 311 -2.60 0.64 11.10
CA SER A 311 -2.53 1.65 10.03
C SER A 311 -3.35 2.89 10.35
N TYR A 312 -4.55 2.72 10.90
CA TYR A 312 -5.40 3.85 11.28
C TYR A 312 -4.71 4.72 12.35
N THR A 313 -4.15 4.08 13.39
CA THR A 313 -3.45 4.76 14.47
C THR A 313 -2.23 5.51 13.95
N ALA A 314 -1.42 4.90 13.09
CA ALA A 314 -0.26 5.55 12.48
C ALA A 314 -0.65 6.78 11.63
N GLU A 315 -1.75 6.68 10.88
CA GLU A 315 -2.24 7.73 9.98
C GLU A 315 -2.88 8.90 10.73
N VAL A 316 -3.73 8.61 11.72
CA VAL A 316 -4.63 9.60 12.34
C VAL A 316 -4.17 10.02 13.74
N GLY A 317 -3.54 9.11 14.49
CA GLY A 317 -3.13 9.32 15.88
C GLY A 317 -2.29 10.59 16.11
N PRO A 318 -1.25 10.88 15.31
CA PRO A 318 -0.46 12.10 15.47
C PRO A 318 -1.29 13.38 15.35
N GLY A 319 -2.28 13.40 14.44
CA GLY A 319 -3.16 14.55 14.23
C GLY A 319 -4.17 14.76 15.37
N LEU A 320 -4.53 13.69 16.08
CA LEU A 320 -5.43 13.72 17.24
C LEU A 320 -4.70 13.94 18.57
N GLY A 321 -3.35 13.95 18.56
CA GLY A 321 -2.53 14.14 19.74
C GLY A 321 -2.42 12.89 20.62
N TYR A 322 -2.37 11.69 20.01
CA TYR A 322 -2.18 10.46 20.78
C TYR A 322 -0.81 10.48 21.50
N PRO A 323 -0.72 9.95 22.74
CA PRO A 323 0.54 9.86 23.47
C PRO A 323 1.65 9.15 22.68
N GLU A 324 2.88 9.68 22.75
CA GLU A 324 4.05 9.09 22.09
C GLU A 324 4.26 7.61 22.46
N GLU A 325 3.98 7.27 23.72
CA GLU A 325 4.05 5.88 24.20
C GLU A 325 3.13 4.95 23.41
N PHE A 326 1.91 5.38 23.06
CA PHE A 326 0.96 4.57 22.31
C PHE A 326 1.39 4.46 20.85
N MET A 327 1.89 5.57 20.27
CA MET A 327 2.41 5.58 18.90
C MET A 327 3.60 4.63 18.73
N ARG A 328 4.54 4.63 19.68
CA ARG A 328 5.68 3.70 19.69
C ARG A 328 5.23 2.24 19.77
N LYS A 329 4.34 1.90 20.72
CA LYS A 329 3.81 0.53 20.85
C LYS A 329 3.03 0.08 19.61
N ASN A 330 2.32 1.00 18.97
CA ASN A 330 1.61 0.74 17.71
C ASN A 330 2.60 0.42 16.59
N GLU A 331 3.68 1.19 16.45
CA GLU A 331 4.75 0.94 15.49
C GLU A 331 5.40 -0.44 15.72
N GLU A 332 5.69 -0.78 16.99
CA GLU A 332 6.31 -2.06 17.38
C GLU A 332 5.45 -3.29 17.07
N THR A 333 4.12 -3.14 17.09
CA THR A 333 3.19 -4.29 17.02
C THR A 333 2.48 -4.44 15.67
N THR A 334 2.32 -3.37 14.88
CA THR A 334 1.47 -3.38 13.68
C THR A 334 1.93 -4.39 12.63
N GLU A 335 3.18 -4.32 12.20
CA GLU A 335 3.67 -5.23 11.16
C GLU A 335 3.90 -6.64 11.70
N ALA A 336 4.36 -6.76 12.96
CA ALA A 336 4.52 -8.04 13.63
C ALA A 336 3.18 -8.81 13.67
N GLN A 337 2.08 -8.15 14.03
CA GLN A 337 0.75 -8.75 14.05
C GLN A 337 0.33 -9.26 12.68
N ARG A 338 0.61 -8.51 11.61
CA ARG A 338 0.25 -8.92 10.24
C ARG A 338 1.05 -10.12 9.76
N VAL A 339 2.32 -10.21 10.15
CA VAL A 339 3.14 -11.41 9.90
C VAL A 339 2.59 -12.61 10.69
N VAL A 340 2.20 -12.42 11.95
CA VAL A 340 1.52 -13.47 12.72
C VAL A 340 0.21 -13.89 12.06
N PHE A 341 -0.59 -12.95 11.57
CA PHE A 341 -1.84 -13.24 10.85
C PHE A 341 -1.58 -14.12 9.62
N GLU A 342 -0.57 -13.78 8.81
CA GLU A 342 -0.16 -14.57 7.63
C GLU A 342 0.22 -16.01 8.03
N LYS A 343 0.99 -16.16 9.11
CA LYS A 343 1.41 -17.47 9.63
C LYS A 343 0.25 -18.27 10.21
N ALA A 344 -0.61 -17.64 11.01
CA ALA A 344 -1.74 -18.28 11.66
C ALA A 344 -2.77 -18.78 10.64
N TYR A 345 -3.09 -17.98 9.61
CA TYR A 345 -3.95 -18.41 8.52
C TYR A 345 -3.35 -19.61 7.76
N LYS A 346 -2.05 -19.58 7.42
CA LYS A 346 -1.36 -20.70 6.78
C LYS A 346 -1.30 -21.96 7.64
N ALA A 347 -1.21 -21.81 8.96
CA ALA A 347 -1.19 -22.91 9.92
C ALA A 347 -2.58 -23.52 10.18
N GLY A 348 -3.66 -22.91 9.66
CA GLY A 348 -5.03 -23.38 9.86
C GLY A 348 -5.63 -23.00 11.21
N VAL A 349 -5.09 -21.98 11.89
CA VAL A 349 -5.74 -21.39 13.07
C VAL A 349 -7.09 -20.80 12.65
N PRO A 350 -8.20 -21.05 13.37
CA PRO A 350 -9.46 -20.37 13.08
C PRO A 350 -9.31 -18.86 13.27
N ILE A 351 -9.37 -18.09 12.17
CA ILE A 351 -9.35 -16.64 12.23
C ILE A 351 -10.79 -16.14 12.20
N ILE A 352 -11.25 -15.51 13.28
CA ILE A 352 -12.57 -14.85 13.36
C ILE A 352 -12.43 -13.34 13.16
N TYR A 353 -13.42 -12.72 12.52
CA TYR A 353 -13.34 -11.30 12.14
C TYR A 353 -13.59 -10.39 13.34
N GLY A 354 -12.54 -9.76 13.88
CA GLY A 354 -12.65 -8.77 14.95
C GLY A 354 -11.85 -7.51 14.61
N THR A 355 -12.46 -6.32 14.75
CA THR A 355 -11.83 -5.07 14.30
C THR A 355 -11.30 -4.19 15.41
N ASP A 356 -11.70 -4.48 16.65
CA ASP A 356 -11.47 -3.61 17.81
C ASP A 356 -11.98 -2.17 17.53
N ALA A 357 -13.18 -2.10 16.93
CA ALA A 357 -13.88 -0.83 16.69
C ALA A 357 -14.22 -0.16 18.03
N GLY A 358 -13.80 1.09 18.16
CA GLY A 358 -13.58 1.77 19.43
C GLY A 358 -12.19 2.42 19.41
N VAL A 359 -11.17 1.68 18.95
CA VAL A 359 -9.85 2.21 18.57
C VAL A 359 -9.91 2.85 17.18
N ALA A 360 -10.36 2.09 16.18
CA ALA A 360 -10.80 2.66 14.91
C ALA A 360 -12.27 3.11 15.01
N PRO A 361 -12.70 4.13 14.24
CA PRO A 361 -14.08 4.60 14.25
C PRO A 361 -15.09 3.49 13.93
N HIS A 362 -16.19 3.43 14.67
CA HIS A 362 -17.34 2.60 14.28
C HIS A 362 -17.79 2.92 12.85
N GLY A 363 -18.16 1.89 12.10
CA GLY A 363 -18.51 2.00 10.68
C GLY A 363 -17.33 1.81 9.73
N TYR A 364 -16.09 1.86 10.22
CA TYR A 364 -14.90 1.46 9.44
C TYR A 364 -14.61 -0.03 9.51
N ASN A 365 -15.48 -0.80 10.19
CA ASN A 365 -15.32 -2.23 10.41
C ASN A 365 -14.98 -3.01 9.13
N GLY A 366 -15.60 -2.68 7.99
CA GLY A 366 -15.36 -3.35 6.70
C GLY A 366 -13.96 -3.10 6.08
N ARG A 367 -13.20 -2.10 6.53
CA ARG A 367 -11.87 -1.78 5.96
C ARG A 367 -10.82 -2.86 6.23
N GLN A 368 -11.04 -3.66 7.26
CA GLN A 368 -10.14 -4.76 7.61
C GLN A 368 -10.12 -5.87 6.56
N PHE A 369 -11.24 -6.15 5.88
CA PHE A 369 -11.27 -7.15 4.80
C PHE A 369 -10.17 -6.94 3.76
N ALA A 370 -9.96 -5.69 3.33
CA ALA A 370 -8.94 -5.35 2.33
C ALA A 370 -7.51 -5.59 2.84
N VAL A 371 -7.27 -5.47 4.14
CA VAL A 371 -5.97 -5.79 4.76
C VAL A 371 -5.78 -7.29 4.84
N MET A 372 -6.79 -8.04 5.30
CA MET A 372 -6.75 -9.51 5.39
C MET A 372 -6.45 -10.16 4.02
N VAL A 373 -7.14 -9.72 2.97
CA VAL A 373 -6.93 -10.24 1.60
C VAL A 373 -5.56 -9.84 1.05
N ARG A 374 -5.10 -8.60 1.27
CA ARG A 374 -3.74 -8.18 0.89
C ARG A 374 -2.66 -9.00 1.60
N ARG A 375 -2.95 -9.47 2.81
CA ARG A 375 -2.10 -10.34 3.63
C ARG A 375 -2.32 -11.84 3.35
N GLY A 376 -2.88 -12.17 2.20
CA GLY A 376 -2.90 -13.54 1.67
C GLY A 376 -4.12 -14.38 2.03
N MET A 377 -5.08 -13.85 2.81
CA MET A 377 -6.34 -14.56 3.06
C MET A 377 -7.22 -14.55 1.80
N GLN A 378 -7.84 -15.68 1.47
CA GLN A 378 -8.77 -15.72 0.33
C GLN A 378 -10.02 -14.87 0.61
N PRO A 379 -10.58 -14.15 -0.39
CA PRO A 379 -11.78 -13.32 -0.20
C PRO A 379 -12.97 -14.05 0.43
N MET A 380 -13.24 -15.29 0.00
CA MET A 380 -14.32 -16.10 0.58
C MET A 380 -14.05 -16.46 2.05
N ASP A 381 -12.82 -16.81 2.40
CA ASP A 381 -12.45 -17.12 3.78
C ASP A 381 -12.58 -15.89 4.67
N ALA A 382 -12.21 -14.71 4.17
CA ALA A 382 -12.41 -13.46 4.88
C ALA A 382 -13.91 -13.18 5.13
N ILE A 383 -14.78 -13.41 4.14
CA ILE A 383 -16.25 -13.30 4.34
C ILE A 383 -16.74 -14.32 5.38
N LYS A 384 -16.25 -15.55 5.35
CA LYS A 384 -16.62 -16.60 6.31
C LYS A 384 -16.15 -16.29 7.73
N SER A 385 -14.96 -15.70 7.90
CA SER A 385 -14.49 -15.25 9.21
C SER A 385 -15.41 -14.20 9.84
N ALA A 386 -16.13 -13.42 9.02
CA ALA A 386 -17.13 -12.45 9.45
C ALA A 386 -18.58 -12.96 9.39
N THR A 387 -18.81 -14.25 9.14
CA THR A 387 -20.16 -14.81 9.02
C THR A 387 -20.25 -16.16 9.74
N SER A 388 -20.12 -17.28 9.04
CA SER A 388 -20.36 -18.61 9.61
C SER A 388 -19.35 -18.98 10.67
N LEU A 389 -18.07 -18.71 10.45
CA LEU A 389 -17.00 -19.05 11.39
C LEU A 389 -17.08 -18.19 12.66
N ALA A 390 -17.33 -16.88 12.53
CA ALA A 390 -17.61 -16.03 13.68
C ALA A 390 -18.85 -16.52 14.46
N ALA A 391 -19.94 -16.87 13.77
CA ALA A 391 -21.15 -17.37 14.42
C ALA A 391 -20.92 -18.69 15.17
N GLU A 392 -20.07 -19.58 14.64
CA GLU A 392 -19.67 -20.82 15.31
C GLU A 392 -18.89 -20.53 16.60
N HIS A 393 -17.86 -19.69 16.53
CA HIS A 393 -17.06 -19.36 17.71
C HIS A 393 -17.83 -18.52 18.76
N MET A 394 -18.88 -17.82 18.37
CA MET A 394 -19.80 -17.11 19.28
C MET A 394 -20.94 -17.99 19.85
N ASP A 395 -21.05 -19.27 19.48
CA ASP A 395 -22.19 -20.15 19.80
C ASP A 395 -23.54 -19.64 19.27
N MET A 396 -23.51 -18.89 18.16
CA MET A 396 -24.69 -18.30 17.51
C MET A 396 -24.98 -18.90 16.12
N ALA A 397 -24.27 -19.94 15.68
CA ALA A 397 -24.41 -20.53 14.34
C ALA A 397 -25.82 -21.06 14.02
N ARG A 398 -26.64 -21.38 15.04
CA ARG A 398 -28.05 -21.77 14.84
C ARG A 398 -28.95 -20.59 14.43
N ASP A 399 -28.49 -19.37 14.65
CA ASP A 399 -29.29 -18.16 14.56
C ASP A 399 -28.75 -17.17 13.52
N VAL A 400 -27.44 -17.05 13.34
CA VAL A 400 -26.80 -16.10 12.42
C VAL A 400 -25.67 -16.74 11.61
N GLY A 401 -24.95 -15.94 10.80
CA GLY A 401 -23.76 -16.36 10.07
C GLY A 401 -24.00 -17.10 8.76
N ALA A 402 -25.26 -17.40 8.41
CA ALA A 402 -25.60 -17.93 7.09
C ALA A 402 -27.02 -17.56 6.66
N LEU A 403 -27.25 -17.61 5.35
CA LEU A 403 -28.58 -17.47 4.74
C LEU A 403 -29.19 -18.86 4.51
N GLU A 404 -29.71 -19.45 5.58
CA GLU A 404 -30.26 -20.81 5.59
C GLU A 404 -31.58 -20.86 6.38
N ALA A 405 -32.47 -21.79 6.02
CA ALA A 405 -33.75 -21.95 6.70
C ALA A 405 -33.58 -22.16 8.21
N GLY A 406 -34.41 -21.46 9.00
CA GLY A 406 -34.38 -21.48 10.46
C GLY A 406 -33.51 -20.38 11.09
N ARG A 407 -32.52 -19.82 10.40
CA ARG A 407 -31.71 -18.70 10.91
C ARG A 407 -32.46 -17.37 10.83
N TYR A 408 -32.01 -16.35 11.55
CA TYR A 408 -32.57 -15.01 11.44
C TYR A 408 -32.42 -14.47 10.02
N GLY A 409 -33.42 -13.68 9.57
CA GLY A 409 -33.39 -12.93 8.32
C GLY A 409 -32.46 -11.73 8.39
N ASP A 410 -31.20 -11.96 8.71
CA ASP A 410 -30.12 -10.98 8.76
C ASP A 410 -29.29 -11.11 7.48
N LEU A 411 -29.40 -10.13 6.59
CA LEU A 411 -28.83 -10.14 5.23
C LEU A 411 -28.26 -8.77 4.90
N ILE A 412 -27.13 -8.73 4.23
CA ILE A 412 -26.62 -7.52 3.59
C ILE A 412 -26.53 -7.70 2.08
N ALA A 413 -26.42 -6.59 1.35
CA ALA A 413 -26.16 -6.64 -0.08
C ALA A 413 -25.20 -5.52 -0.52
N VAL A 414 -24.29 -5.87 -1.41
CA VAL A 414 -23.32 -4.97 -2.06
C VAL A 414 -23.52 -4.99 -3.57
N HIS A 415 -23.25 -3.86 -4.22
CA HIS A 415 -23.36 -3.76 -5.67
C HIS A 415 -22.04 -4.18 -6.32
N GLY A 416 -22.06 -5.28 -7.09
CA GLY A 416 -20.87 -5.90 -7.68
C GLY A 416 -20.44 -7.18 -6.96
N ASP A 417 -19.28 -7.71 -7.35
CA ASP A 417 -18.73 -8.96 -6.82
C ASP A 417 -17.68 -8.70 -5.72
N PRO A 418 -17.98 -8.99 -4.43
CA PRO A 418 -17.03 -8.82 -3.34
C PRO A 418 -15.87 -9.83 -3.37
N LEU A 419 -15.95 -10.91 -4.14
CA LEU A 419 -14.82 -11.85 -4.31
C LEU A 419 -13.78 -11.28 -5.29
N ALA A 420 -14.22 -10.53 -6.31
CA ALA A 420 -13.34 -9.79 -7.19
C ALA A 420 -12.82 -8.48 -6.57
N ASN A 421 -13.64 -7.81 -5.74
CA ASN A 421 -13.25 -6.60 -5.04
C ASN A 421 -13.80 -6.56 -3.60
N ILE A 422 -13.00 -7.04 -2.66
CA ILE A 422 -13.40 -7.14 -1.26
C ILE A 422 -13.70 -5.78 -0.60
N LYS A 423 -13.16 -4.67 -1.14
CA LYS A 423 -13.44 -3.31 -0.64
C LYS A 423 -14.92 -2.91 -0.76
N LEU A 424 -15.71 -3.61 -1.58
CA LEU A 424 -17.16 -3.39 -1.63
C LEU A 424 -17.84 -3.59 -0.27
N LEU A 425 -17.25 -4.38 0.63
CA LEU A 425 -17.75 -4.58 2.00
C LEU A 425 -17.47 -3.38 2.94
N GLU A 426 -16.69 -2.38 2.51
CA GLU A 426 -16.59 -1.08 3.20
C GLU A 426 -17.85 -0.23 3.03
N ARG A 427 -18.68 -0.56 2.01
CA ARG A 427 -19.88 0.21 1.62
C ARG A 427 -21.05 -0.70 1.30
N VAL A 428 -21.61 -1.28 2.35
CA VAL A 428 -22.84 -2.06 2.24
C VAL A 428 -23.98 -1.19 1.74
N GLY A 429 -24.65 -1.60 0.65
CA GLY A 429 -25.75 -0.85 0.04
C GLY A 429 -27.10 -1.15 0.72
N VAL A 430 -27.29 -2.38 1.20
CA VAL A 430 -28.56 -2.81 1.84
C VAL A 430 -28.25 -3.56 3.12
N VAL A 431 -29.00 -3.25 4.19
CA VAL A 431 -28.97 -3.97 5.47
C VAL A 431 -30.38 -4.39 5.82
N ILE A 432 -30.58 -5.69 5.99
CA ILE A 432 -31.82 -6.30 6.47
C ILE A 432 -31.48 -7.02 7.77
N LYS A 433 -32.24 -6.74 8.84
CA LYS A 433 -32.06 -7.37 10.14
C LYS A 433 -33.40 -7.89 10.65
N GLY A 434 -33.47 -9.18 10.97
CA GLY A 434 -34.68 -9.84 11.44
C GLY A 434 -35.87 -9.66 10.49
N GLY A 435 -35.64 -9.75 9.18
CA GLY A 435 -36.69 -9.59 8.16
C GLY A 435 -37.21 -8.16 7.97
N ARG A 436 -36.47 -7.15 8.45
CA ARG A 436 -36.79 -5.73 8.27
C ARG A 436 -35.67 -5.04 7.52
N VAL A 437 -36.01 -4.30 6.46
CA VAL A 437 -35.06 -3.42 5.78
C VAL A 437 -34.70 -2.28 6.73
N ILE A 438 -33.44 -2.24 7.18
CA ILE A 438 -32.90 -1.21 8.07
C ILE A 438 -32.36 -0.04 7.25
N ARG A 439 -31.71 -0.35 6.14
CA ARG A 439 -31.10 0.60 5.21
C ARG A 439 -31.14 0.01 3.81
N LYS A 440 -31.48 0.85 2.82
CA LYS A 440 -31.34 0.54 1.39
C LYS A 440 -30.89 1.82 0.69
N GLU A 441 -29.68 1.79 0.14
CA GLU A 441 -29.10 2.89 -0.63
C GLU A 441 -29.98 3.18 -1.86
N THR A 442 -30.27 4.45 -2.06
CA THR A 442 -31.00 4.96 -3.21
C THR A 442 -30.10 5.02 -4.45
N ALA A 443 -30.70 5.11 -5.65
CA ALA A 443 -29.92 5.29 -6.87
C ALA A 443 -29.14 6.61 -6.88
N GLU A 444 -29.66 7.64 -6.21
CA GLU A 444 -28.99 8.94 -6.05
C GLU A 444 -27.75 8.83 -5.15
N GLU A 445 -27.87 8.15 -4.00
CA GLU A 445 -26.73 7.91 -3.10
C GLU A 445 -25.61 7.10 -3.76
N ARG A 446 -25.94 6.18 -4.67
CA ARG A 446 -24.95 5.43 -5.48
C ARG A 446 -24.14 6.29 -6.43
N ASN A 447 -24.67 7.46 -6.81
CA ASN A 447 -23.97 8.40 -7.69
C ASN A 447 -23.15 9.43 -6.91
N HIS A 448 -23.33 9.55 -5.60
CA HIS A 448 -22.53 10.48 -4.80
C HIS A 448 -21.05 10.07 -4.79
N ALA A 449 -20.19 11.06 -4.94
CA ALA A 449 -18.75 10.89 -4.89
C ALA A 449 -18.23 10.89 -3.46
N ASP A 450 -17.04 10.34 -3.28
CA ASP A 450 -16.28 10.47 -2.03
C ASP A 450 -15.68 11.85 -1.93
N VAL A 451 -15.14 12.32 -3.05
CA VAL A 451 -14.52 13.63 -3.16
C VAL A 451 -14.88 14.27 -4.50
N VAL A 452 -15.12 15.58 -4.47
CA VAL A 452 -15.30 16.43 -5.63
C VAL A 452 -14.28 17.56 -5.58
N TYR A 453 -13.55 17.74 -6.67
CA TYR A 453 -12.73 18.93 -6.93
C TYR A 453 -13.43 19.78 -7.99
N HIS A 454 -13.64 21.07 -7.74
CA HIS A 454 -14.37 21.95 -8.65
C HIS A 454 -13.71 23.34 -8.77
N SER A 455 -14.25 24.19 -9.64
CA SER A 455 -13.71 25.53 -9.96
C SER A 455 -12.27 25.52 -10.48
N GLY A 456 -11.81 24.40 -11.06
CA GLY A 456 -10.43 24.23 -11.52
C GLY A 456 -10.21 24.61 -12.98
N ARG A 457 -8.94 24.66 -13.38
CA ARG A 457 -8.52 24.50 -14.77
C ARG A 457 -8.03 23.07 -14.93
N ILE A 458 -8.88 22.17 -15.41
CA ILE A 458 -8.56 20.74 -15.46
C ILE A 458 -8.19 20.38 -16.89
N TYR A 459 -6.91 20.13 -17.16
CA TYR A 459 -6.46 19.63 -18.46
C TYR A 459 -6.44 18.11 -18.41
N THR A 460 -7.32 17.48 -19.19
CA THR A 460 -7.67 16.07 -19.01
C THR A 460 -6.74 15.11 -19.74
N VAL A 461 -5.95 15.60 -20.69
CA VAL A 461 -5.18 14.80 -21.65
C VAL A 461 -6.09 13.88 -22.49
N ASN A 462 -7.40 14.16 -22.52
CA ASN A 462 -8.38 13.49 -23.36
C ASN A 462 -8.66 14.36 -24.61
N PRO A 463 -8.34 13.93 -25.83
CA PRO A 463 -8.58 14.72 -27.03
C PRO A 463 -10.07 15.06 -27.24
N ASP A 464 -10.99 14.21 -26.77
CA ASP A 464 -12.44 14.42 -26.93
C ASP A 464 -13.01 15.43 -25.92
N GLN A 465 -12.30 15.68 -24.82
CA GLN A 465 -12.70 16.62 -23.79
C GLN A 465 -11.46 17.23 -23.11
N PRO A 466 -10.67 18.07 -23.79
CA PRO A 466 -9.36 18.50 -23.28
C PRO A 466 -9.41 19.31 -21.99
N TRP A 467 -10.53 20.00 -21.75
CA TRP A 467 -10.72 20.89 -20.60
C TRP A 467 -11.99 20.55 -19.81
N ALA A 468 -11.89 20.65 -18.49
CA ALA A 468 -13.02 20.56 -17.55
C ALA A 468 -12.85 21.56 -16.40
N GLN A 469 -13.90 21.67 -15.58
CA GLN A 469 -13.92 22.54 -14.38
C GLN A 469 -13.99 21.73 -13.09
N ALA A 470 -14.57 20.51 -13.15
CA ALA A 470 -14.76 19.66 -12.00
C ALA A 470 -14.55 18.16 -12.30
N VAL A 471 -14.11 17.45 -11.26
CA VAL A 471 -13.91 15.99 -11.23
C VAL A 471 -14.57 15.43 -9.97
N ALA A 472 -15.30 14.32 -10.12
CA ALA A 472 -15.85 13.57 -9.00
C ALA A 472 -15.19 12.18 -8.93
N ILE A 473 -14.84 11.74 -7.73
CA ILE A 473 -14.11 10.50 -7.49
C ILE A 473 -14.89 9.65 -6.48
N ARG A 474 -15.07 8.36 -6.80
CA ARG A 474 -15.65 7.36 -5.89
C ARG A 474 -14.82 6.09 -5.96
N ASP A 475 -14.47 5.55 -4.79
CA ASP A 475 -13.69 4.30 -4.66
C ASP A 475 -12.37 4.35 -5.45
N GLY A 476 -11.72 5.51 -5.39
CA GLY A 476 -10.46 5.81 -6.07
C GLY A 476 -10.53 5.90 -7.60
N ARG A 477 -11.73 5.90 -8.18
CA ARG A 477 -11.96 6.05 -9.62
C ARG A 477 -12.72 7.33 -9.93
N ILE A 478 -12.42 7.91 -11.08
CA ILE A 478 -13.10 9.07 -11.62
C ILE A 478 -14.50 8.65 -12.08
N THR A 479 -15.55 9.21 -11.48
CA THR A 479 -16.94 8.93 -11.85
C THR A 479 -17.55 10.02 -12.72
N PHE A 480 -16.98 11.23 -12.68
CA PHE A 480 -17.42 12.38 -13.47
C PHE A 480 -16.26 13.33 -13.81
N VAL A 481 -16.31 13.89 -15.02
CA VAL A 481 -15.43 14.96 -15.51
C VAL A 481 -16.27 15.95 -16.32
N GLY A 482 -16.34 17.22 -15.91
CA GLY A 482 -17.22 18.17 -16.59
C GLY A 482 -17.27 19.55 -15.96
N SER A 483 -18.45 20.19 -16.01
CA SER A 483 -18.67 21.54 -15.49
C SER A 483 -18.98 21.57 -14.00
N ASP A 484 -18.80 22.75 -13.39
CA ASP A 484 -19.13 23.01 -11.98
C ASP A 484 -20.62 22.83 -11.66
N ASP A 485 -21.50 23.06 -12.64
CA ASP A 485 -22.94 22.87 -12.45
C ASP A 485 -23.34 21.40 -12.48
N ALA A 486 -22.76 20.61 -13.39
CA ALA A 486 -23.10 19.21 -13.56
C ALA A 486 -22.53 18.33 -12.44
N VAL A 487 -21.39 18.69 -11.85
CA VAL A 487 -20.81 17.91 -10.73
C VAL A 487 -21.69 17.95 -9.47
N ARG A 488 -22.60 18.92 -9.34
CA ARG A 488 -23.48 19.07 -8.17
C ARG A 488 -24.33 17.84 -7.89
N SER A 489 -24.73 17.07 -8.91
CA SER A 489 -25.49 15.83 -8.73
C SER A 489 -24.68 14.67 -8.15
N PHE A 490 -23.36 14.84 -8.02
CA PHE A 490 -22.45 13.88 -7.40
C PHE A 490 -22.11 14.27 -5.96
N ILE A 491 -22.61 15.41 -5.45
CA ILE A 491 -22.34 15.87 -4.09
C ILE A 491 -23.45 15.39 -3.16
N GLY A 492 -23.10 14.48 -2.27
CA GLY A 492 -23.94 14.01 -1.17
C GLY A 492 -23.52 14.53 0.20
N PRO A 493 -24.26 14.19 1.27
CA PRO A 493 -23.96 14.64 2.64
C PRO A 493 -22.59 14.21 3.18
N LYS A 494 -21.94 13.21 2.57
CA LYS A 494 -20.63 12.66 2.96
C LYS A 494 -19.51 13.00 1.97
N THR A 495 -19.82 13.69 0.87
CA THR A 495 -18.85 14.03 -0.16
C THR A 495 -17.93 15.14 0.36
N ALA A 496 -16.62 14.91 0.34
CA ALA A 496 -15.64 15.96 0.55
C ALA A 496 -15.62 16.87 -0.68
N VAL A 497 -15.76 18.17 -0.51
CA VAL A 497 -15.81 19.13 -1.62
C VAL A 497 -14.66 20.12 -1.48
N HIS A 498 -13.79 20.16 -2.48
CA HIS A 498 -12.61 21.03 -2.52
C HIS A 498 -12.69 22.01 -3.69
N ASP A 499 -12.54 23.29 -3.40
CA ASP A 499 -12.47 24.37 -4.38
C ASP A 499 -11.02 24.54 -4.84
N LEU A 500 -10.75 24.31 -6.12
CA LEU A 500 -9.42 24.45 -6.70
C LEU A 500 -9.01 25.92 -6.88
N ARG A 501 -9.94 26.88 -6.78
CA ARG A 501 -9.69 28.32 -6.96
C ARG A 501 -8.93 28.63 -8.26
N ARG A 502 -9.35 27.98 -9.36
CA ARG A 502 -8.77 28.07 -10.70
C ARG A 502 -7.34 27.53 -10.86
N ARG A 503 -6.80 26.84 -9.85
CA ARG A 503 -5.54 26.09 -9.99
C ARG A 503 -5.66 25.02 -11.06
N LEU A 504 -4.51 24.62 -11.61
CA LEU A 504 -4.45 23.60 -12.65
C LEU A 504 -4.47 22.20 -12.03
N MET A 505 -5.29 21.33 -12.59
CA MET A 505 -5.27 19.90 -12.32
C MET A 505 -4.85 19.14 -13.59
N LEU A 506 -3.94 18.19 -13.41
CA LEU A 506 -3.44 17.28 -14.45
C LEU A 506 -3.58 15.82 -13.97
N PRO A 507 -3.55 14.83 -14.88
CA PRO A 507 -3.16 13.48 -14.49
C PRO A 507 -1.82 13.55 -13.76
N ALA A 508 -1.64 12.72 -12.74
CA ALA A 508 -0.34 12.56 -12.11
C ALA A 508 0.69 12.11 -13.15
N PHE A 509 1.93 12.56 -12.97
CA PHE A 509 3.01 12.21 -13.86
C PHE A 509 3.41 10.74 -13.67
N GLN A 510 3.97 10.19 -14.74
CA GLN A 510 4.68 8.92 -14.71
C GLN A 510 6.09 9.13 -15.24
N ASP A 511 7.05 8.54 -14.56
CA ASP A 511 8.45 8.59 -14.96
C ASP A 511 8.83 7.31 -15.71
N SER A 512 9.08 7.39 -17.02
CA SER A 512 9.40 6.21 -17.84
C SER A 512 10.85 5.73 -17.71
N HIS A 513 11.69 6.36 -16.89
CA HIS A 513 13.05 5.91 -16.64
C HIS A 513 13.59 6.55 -15.37
N VAL A 514 13.72 5.79 -14.28
CA VAL A 514 14.23 6.30 -13.01
C VAL A 514 14.86 5.17 -12.19
N HIS A 515 15.73 5.52 -11.23
CA HIS A 515 16.39 4.60 -10.30
C HIS A 515 16.06 4.92 -8.81
N PRO A 516 14.81 4.73 -8.34
CA PRO A 516 14.37 5.17 -7.02
C PRO A 516 15.20 4.65 -5.84
N ILE A 517 15.46 3.35 -5.79
CA ILE A 517 16.17 2.75 -4.64
C ILE A 517 17.64 3.12 -4.69
N TYR A 518 18.27 2.92 -5.85
CA TYR A 518 19.69 3.18 -6.06
C TYR A 518 20.02 4.67 -5.83
N GLY A 519 19.29 5.59 -6.46
CA GLY A 519 19.53 7.02 -6.30
C GLY A 519 19.31 7.49 -4.86
N ALA A 520 18.35 6.91 -4.14
CA ALA A 520 18.14 7.23 -2.74
C ALA A 520 19.24 6.69 -1.83
N LEU A 521 19.78 5.49 -2.11
CA LEU A 521 20.93 4.96 -1.39
C LEU A 521 22.16 5.87 -1.57
N GLU A 522 22.37 6.39 -2.77
CA GLU A 522 23.47 7.31 -3.05
C GLU A 522 23.28 8.65 -2.32
N VAL A 523 22.09 9.25 -2.41
CA VAL A 523 21.75 10.52 -1.73
C VAL A 523 21.84 10.39 -0.21
N LEU A 524 21.43 9.24 0.36
CA LEU A 524 21.51 9.00 1.81
C LEU A 524 22.93 8.66 2.30
N ALA A 525 23.86 8.35 1.39
CA ALA A 525 25.26 8.09 1.69
C ALA A 525 26.06 9.41 1.70
N CYS A 526 27.07 9.56 0.82
CA CYS A 526 27.75 10.83 0.59
C CYS A 526 27.28 11.48 -0.71
N ASP A 527 26.31 12.39 -0.58
CA ASP A 527 25.75 13.15 -1.70
C ASP A 527 26.68 14.30 -2.14
N LEU A 528 27.20 14.21 -3.38
CA LEU A 528 28.02 15.24 -4.01
C LEU A 528 27.26 16.08 -5.04
N SER A 529 25.97 15.80 -5.29
CA SER A 529 25.17 16.46 -6.34
C SER A 529 25.03 17.97 -6.17
N THR A 530 25.25 18.47 -4.95
CA THR A 530 25.21 19.91 -4.61
C THR A 530 26.49 20.67 -4.96
N GLN A 531 27.52 19.98 -5.44
CA GLN A 531 28.83 20.53 -5.79
C GLN A 531 29.12 20.24 -7.27
N ASN A 532 29.89 21.12 -7.91
CA ASN A 532 30.25 20.99 -9.33
C ASN A 532 31.74 21.21 -9.60
N ASP A 533 32.57 21.36 -8.56
CA ASP A 533 34.00 21.58 -8.68
C ASP A 533 34.81 20.78 -7.63
N ILE A 534 36.12 20.66 -7.86
CA ILE A 534 37.03 19.90 -6.99
C ILE A 534 37.07 20.47 -5.56
N ALA A 535 36.94 21.79 -5.39
CA ALA A 535 37.01 22.41 -4.07
C ALA A 535 35.78 22.07 -3.21
N GLY A 536 34.60 22.12 -3.82
CA GLY A 536 33.33 21.69 -3.24
C GLY A 536 33.35 20.22 -2.89
N TYR A 537 33.83 19.34 -3.80
CA TYR A 537 33.94 17.92 -3.50
C TYR A 537 34.87 17.64 -2.32
N ARG A 538 36.04 18.30 -2.25
CA ARG A 538 36.96 18.14 -1.11
C ARG A 538 36.31 18.46 0.22
N MET A 539 35.55 19.56 0.28
CA MET A 539 34.80 19.96 1.46
C MET A 539 33.74 18.91 1.81
N LYS A 540 32.89 18.54 0.84
CA LYS A 540 31.77 17.63 1.07
C LYS A 540 32.21 16.22 1.46
N ILE A 541 33.24 15.68 0.81
CA ILE A 541 33.81 14.37 1.14
C ILE A 541 34.39 14.38 2.56
N SER A 542 35.06 15.47 2.96
CA SER A 542 35.58 15.63 4.32
C SER A 542 34.47 15.64 5.37
N GLU A 543 33.35 16.30 5.09
CA GLU A 543 32.16 16.31 5.94
C GLU A 543 31.56 14.90 6.06
N CYS A 544 31.35 14.20 4.95
CA CYS A 544 30.84 12.83 4.94
C CYS A 544 31.74 11.88 5.72
N ALA A 545 33.06 11.96 5.47
CA ALA A 545 34.05 11.12 6.14
C ALA A 545 34.04 11.34 7.67
N SER A 546 33.85 12.58 8.11
CA SER A 546 33.75 12.94 9.53
C SER A 546 32.43 12.51 10.16
N ALA A 547 31.32 12.57 9.42
CA ALA A 547 29.99 12.18 9.88
C ALA A 547 29.82 10.66 10.02
N GLN A 548 30.61 9.87 9.29
CA GLN A 548 30.60 8.41 9.31
C GLN A 548 31.95 7.84 9.79
N PRO A 549 32.37 8.06 11.05
CA PRO A 549 33.66 7.57 11.53
C PRO A 549 33.68 6.03 11.62
N GLY A 550 34.80 5.40 11.27
CA GLY A 550 34.96 3.94 11.31
C GLY A 550 35.91 3.42 10.23
N ASP A 551 36.00 2.10 10.11
CA ASP A 551 36.83 1.38 9.12
C ASP A 551 36.02 0.84 7.91
N GLY A 552 34.71 1.06 7.89
CA GLY A 552 33.83 0.73 6.76
C GLY A 552 34.04 1.63 5.54
N TRP A 553 33.51 1.19 4.39
CA TRP A 553 33.59 1.92 3.12
C TRP A 553 32.93 3.31 3.20
N LEU A 554 33.58 4.32 2.63
CA LEU A 554 32.91 5.57 2.30
C LEU A 554 32.33 5.46 0.88
N THR A 555 31.01 5.43 0.79
CA THR A 555 30.26 5.36 -0.47
C THR A 555 29.40 6.60 -0.68
N GLY A 556 28.85 6.74 -1.88
CA GLY A 556 28.07 7.89 -2.32
C GLY A 556 28.45 8.24 -3.76
N GLY A 557 28.25 9.49 -4.14
CA GLY A 557 28.58 9.93 -5.48
C GLY A 557 27.75 11.11 -5.95
N ALA A 558 27.23 11.03 -7.16
CA ALA A 558 26.68 12.13 -7.94
C ALA A 558 27.68 13.27 -8.23
N TRP A 559 28.98 12.97 -8.40
CA TRP A 559 29.94 14.00 -8.82
C TRP A 559 29.86 14.29 -10.33
N SER A 560 29.83 15.57 -10.68
CA SER A 560 29.83 16.09 -12.05
C SER A 560 31.15 15.82 -12.78
N MET A 561 31.09 15.23 -13.96
CA MET A 561 32.25 14.89 -14.80
C MET A 561 33.02 16.11 -15.32
N PRO A 562 32.38 17.20 -15.78
CA PRO A 562 33.06 18.43 -16.19
C PRO A 562 34.09 18.95 -15.18
N ALA A 563 33.90 18.70 -13.87
CA ALA A 563 34.84 19.09 -12.82
C ALA A 563 36.26 18.52 -13.00
N PHE A 564 36.41 17.43 -13.78
CA PHE A 564 37.69 16.78 -14.07
C PHE A 564 38.13 16.93 -15.54
N GLY A 565 37.40 17.70 -16.35
CA GLY A 565 37.69 17.94 -17.77
C GLY A 565 37.46 16.72 -18.68
N PRO A 566 37.90 16.79 -19.95
CA PRO A 566 37.66 15.73 -20.94
C PRO A 566 38.14 14.35 -20.50
N GLY A 567 37.24 13.35 -20.62
CA GLY A 567 37.47 11.97 -20.18
C GLY A 567 37.40 11.75 -18.66
N ALA A 568 36.98 12.76 -17.88
CA ALA A 568 36.54 12.66 -16.49
C ALA A 568 37.47 11.88 -15.52
N LYS A 569 38.79 12.06 -15.67
CA LYS A 569 39.79 11.29 -14.93
C LYS A 569 39.96 11.74 -13.48
N ALA A 570 39.10 11.26 -12.59
CA ALA A 570 39.13 11.56 -11.16
C ALA A 570 40.32 10.89 -10.44
N SER A 571 41.25 11.71 -9.92
CA SER A 571 42.48 11.20 -9.29
C SER A 571 42.24 10.64 -7.88
N LYS A 572 42.71 9.41 -7.63
CA LYS A 572 42.73 8.75 -6.31
C LYS A 572 43.48 9.55 -5.25
N SER A 573 44.46 10.36 -5.66
CA SER A 573 45.29 11.16 -4.73
C SER A 573 44.48 12.14 -3.88
N ILE A 574 43.37 12.66 -4.43
CA ILE A 574 42.45 13.52 -3.69
C ILE A 574 41.74 12.71 -2.60
N LEU A 575 41.22 11.52 -2.90
CA LEU A 575 40.57 10.68 -1.88
C LEU A 575 41.58 10.11 -0.88
N ASP A 576 42.81 9.80 -1.30
CA ASP A 576 43.87 9.35 -0.40
C ASP A 576 44.22 10.42 0.65
N GLU A 577 44.11 11.71 0.29
CA GLU A 577 44.33 12.82 1.24
C GLU A 577 43.17 12.97 2.23
N LEU A 578 41.93 12.83 1.76
CA LEU A 578 40.73 13.08 2.57
C LEU A 578 40.30 11.86 3.40
N VAL A 579 40.56 10.66 2.90
CA VAL A 579 40.12 9.37 3.43
C VAL A 579 41.29 8.36 3.36
N PRO A 580 42.39 8.58 4.12
CA PRO A 580 43.58 7.75 4.03
C PRO A 580 43.43 6.35 4.68
N ASP A 581 42.56 6.24 5.68
CA ASP A 581 42.58 5.10 6.61
C ASP A 581 41.58 3.98 6.27
N ARG A 582 40.76 4.14 5.21
CA ARG A 582 39.68 3.19 4.84
C ARG A 582 39.33 3.29 3.36
N PRO A 583 38.68 2.28 2.75
CA PRO A 583 38.33 2.33 1.33
C PRO A 583 37.24 3.37 1.04
N ALA A 584 37.39 4.09 -0.07
CA ALA A 584 36.41 5.06 -0.57
C ALA A 584 36.12 4.80 -2.05
N TYR A 585 34.84 4.83 -2.41
CA TYR A 585 34.36 4.67 -3.78
C TYR A 585 33.14 5.55 -4.03
N LEU A 586 33.27 6.52 -4.93
CA LEU A 586 32.26 7.54 -5.20
C LEU A 586 31.87 7.52 -6.68
N ARG A 587 30.60 7.40 -7.00
CA ARG A 587 30.15 7.34 -8.39
C ARG A 587 29.87 8.72 -8.98
N SER A 588 30.10 8.84 -10.28
CA SER A 588 29.79 10.04 -11.06
C SER A 588 28.28 10.22 -11.20
N ALA A 589 27.86 11.44 -11.51
CA ALA A 589 26.46 11.78 -11.72
C ALA A 589 25.81 10.96 -12.84
N ASP A 590 26.51 10.67 -13.94
CA ASP A 590 25.98 9.84 -15.01
C ASP A 590 25.95 8.33 -14.68
N GLY A 591 26.58 7.92 -13.57
CA GLY A 591 26.65 6.52 -13.16
C GLY A 591 27.65 5.65 -13.94
N HIS A 592 28.37 6.20 -14.92
CA HIS A 592 29.27 5.44 -15.82
C HIS A 592 30.75 5.49 -15.41
N THR A 593 31.10 6.25 -14.37
CA THR A 593 32.46 6.34 -13.83
C THR A 593 32.49 6.23 -12.29
N GLY A 594 33.31 5.33 -11.75
CA GLY A 594 33.61 5.22 -10.32
C GLY A 594 34.93 5.89 -9.94
N TRP A 595 34.99 6.55 -8.78
CA TRP A 595 36.19 7.22 -8.26
C TRP A 595 36.67 6.50 -6.98
N ALA A 596 37.76 5.75 -7.11
CA ALA A 596 38.32 4.92 -6.05
C ALA A 596 39.59 5.54 -5.44
N ASN A 597 39.75 5.40 -4.12
CA ASN A 597 41.03 5.66 -3.46
C ASN A 597 41.98 4.46 -3.56
N SER A 598 43.25 4.64 -3.18
CA SER A 598 44.26 3.58 -3.24
C SER A 598 43.86 2.35 -2.41
N ARG A 599 43.21 2.56 -1.26
CA ARG A 599 42.76 1.46 -0.39
C ARG A 599 41.67 0.59 -1.03
N ALA A 600 40.71 1.20 -1.73
CA ALA A 600 39.68 0.48 -2.48
C ALA A 600 40.29 -0.34 -3.64
N LEU A 601 41.24 0.25 -4.38
CA LEU A 601 41.95 -0.44 -5.47
C LEU A 601 42.78 -1.63 -4.96
N GLU A 602 43.45 -1.50 -3.81
CA GLU A 602 44.17 -2.60 -3.16
C GLU A 602 43.26 -3.77 -2.79
N ILE A 603 42.08 -3.48 -2.22
CA ILE A 603 41.08 -4.52 -1.87
C ILE A 603 40.62 -5.26 -3.13
N ALA A 604 40.41 -4.54 -4.23
CA ALA A 604 40.03 -5.10 -5.52
C ALA A 604 41.19 -5.79 -6.27
N GLY A 605 42.42 -5.71 -5.76
CA GLY A 605 43.60 -6.25 -6.43
C GLY A 605 43.95 -5.55 -7.76
N ILE A 606 43.52 -4.29 -7.93
CA ILE A 606 43.76 -3.51 -9.14
C ILE A 606 45.13 -2.82 -9.03
N GLY A 607 46.00 -3.08 -10.00
CA GLY A 607 47.31 -2.46 -10.11
C GLY A 607 47.63 -2.08 -11.55
N LYS A 608 48.85 -1.58 -11.75
CA LYS A 608 49.36 -1.10 -13.06
C LYS A 608 49.14 -2.09 -14.21
N ASP A 609 49.36 -3.37 -13.95
CA ASP A 609 49.32 -4.44 -14.96
C ASP A 609 47.95 -5.14 -15.06
N THR A 610 46.94 -4.71 -14.28
CA THR A 610 45.58 -5.22 -14.41
C THR A 610 45.05 -4.86 -15.79
N PRO A 611 44.58 -5.80 -16.62
CA PRO A 611 44.03 -5.49 -17.94
C PRO A 611 42.66 -4.81 -17.82
N ASP A 612 42.30 -4.03 -18.84
CA ASP A 612 40.94 -3.50 -18.96
C ASP A 612 39.94 -4.64 -19.27
N PRO A 613 38.73 -4.64 -18.69
CA PRO A 613 37.68 -5.56 -19.09
C PRO A 613 37.21 -5.25 -20.52
N SER A 614 36.53 -6.21 -21.16
CA SER A 614 36.06 -6.04 -22.55
C SER A 614 35.04 -4.91 -22.74
N ASP A 615 34.33 -4.58 -21.67
CA ASP A 615 33.22 -3.62 -21.60
C ASP A 615 33.58 -2.40 -20.72
N GLY A 616 34.85 -2.12 -20.43
CA GLY A 616 35.21 -0.95 -19.63
C GLY A 616 36.70 -0.60 -19.60
N ILE A 617 37.02 0.51 -18.94
CA ILE A 617 38.35 1.12 -18.99
C ILE A 617 38.84 1.42 -17.58
N ILE A 618 40.09 1.04 -17.26
CA ILE A 618 40.78 1.49 -16.05
C ILE A 618 41.64 2.70 -16.42
N ASP A 619 41.36 3.88 -15.86
CA ASP A 619 42.12 5.07 -16.23
C ASP A 619 43.57 4.99 -15.76
N ARG A 620 44.49 5.19 -16.71
CA ARG A 620 45.94 5.23 -16.48
C ARG A 620 46.51 6.57 -16.89
N ASP A 621 47.53 6.99 -16.13
CA ASP A 621 48.36 8.11 -16.49
C ASP A 621 49.17 7.76 -17.75
N PRO A 622 49.09 8.56 -18.83
CA PRO A 622 49.66 8.19 -20.12
C PRO A 622 51.20 8.13 -20.12
N ASP A 623 51.86 8.84 -19.21
CA ASP A 623 53.32 8.92 -19.15
C ASP A 623 53.91 7.78 -18.29
N THR A 624 53.23 7.42 -17.20
CA THR A 624 53.74 6.49 -16.19
C THR A 624 53.07 5.12 -16.24
N GLY A 625 51.85 5.03 -16.77
CA GLY A 625 50.99 3.86 -16.74
C GLY A 625 50.37 3.56 -15.36
N GLU A 626 50.57 4.43 -14.36
CA GLU A 626 49.99 4.25 -13.03
C GLU A 626 48.46 4.43 -13.05
N ILE A 627 47.75 3.68 -12.21
CA ILE A 627 46.29 3.78 -12.08
C ILE A 627 45.92 5.14 -11.48
N VAL A 628 45.06 5.90 -12.17
CA VAL A 628 44.65 7.25 -11.79
C VAL A 628 43.67 7.22 -10.62
N GLY A 629 42.70 6.31 -10.62
CA GLY A 629 41.66 6.21 -9.60
C GLY A 629 40.24 6.08 -10.16
N SER A 630 40.01 6.61 -11.36
CA SER A 630 38.74 6.45 -12.07
C SER A 630 38.64 5.11 -12.81
N LEU A 631 37.45 4.52 -12.79
CA LEU A 631 37.08 3.26 -13.42
C LEU A 631 35.81 3.50 -14.22
N GLN A 632 35.82 3.18 -15.52
CA GLN A 632 34.70 3.47 -16.42
C GLN A 632 33.98 2.18 -16.84
N GLU A 633 32.66 2.25 -16.93
CA GLU A 633 31.80 1.19 -17.46
C GLU A 633 31.99 -0.14 -16.70
N GLY A 634 32.20 -1.26 -17.39
CA GLY A 634 32.42 -2.58 -16.78
C GLY A 634 33.58 -2.64 -15.78
N ALA A 635 34.55 -1.72 -15.85
CA ALA A 635 35.66 -1.66 -14.88
C ALA A 635 35.22 -1.28 -13.47
N MET A 636 34.09 -0.60 -13.32
CA MET A 636 33.50 -0.24 -12.02
C MET A 636 33.18 -1.49 -11.18
N LYS A 637 32.68 -2.56 -11.82
CA LYS A 637 32.33 -3.83 -11.18
C LYS A 637 33.50 -4.46 -10.42
N LEU A 638 34.74 -4.22 -10.86
CA LEU A 638 35.95 -4.76 -10.22
C LEU A 638 36.09 -4.29 -8.76
N VAL A 639 35.64 -3.08 -8.44
CA VAL A 639 35.63 -2.54 -7.07
C VAL A 639 34.29 -2.79 -6.39
N GLU A 640 33.18 -2.61 -7.09
CA GLU A 640 31.83 -2.64 -6.51
C GLU A 640 31.46 -3.97 -5.86
N GLN A 641 31.93 -5.09 -6.42
CA GLN A 641 31.73 -6.42 -5.84
C GLN A 641 32.34 -6.60 -4.44
N HIS A 642 33.20 -5.68 -3.99
CA HIS A 642 33.81 -5.68 -2.65
C HIS A 642 33.10 -4.73 -1.68
N ILE A 643 32.16 -3.93 -2.15
CA ILE A 643 31.37 -3.00 -1.32
C ILE A 643 30.26 -3.82 -0.64
N PRO A 644 30.10 -3.73 0.69
CA PRO A 644 29.01 -4.40 1.38
C PRO A 644 27.64 -3.92 0.89
N GLU A 645 26.77 -4.87 0.55
CA GLU A 645 25.38 -4.58 0.20
C GLU A 645 24.62 -3.92 1.37
N PRO A 646 23.83 -2.87 1.12
CA PRO A 646 22.96 -2.29 2.14
C PRO A 646 21.97 -3.31 2.69
N ASP A 647 21.74 -3.29 4.00
CA ASP A 647 20.74 -4.15 4.61
C ASP A 647 19.30 -3.76 4.22
N ARG A 648 18.36 -4.65 4.52
CA ARG A 648 16.94 -4.47 4.20
C ARG A 648 16.35 -3.19 4.81
N GLU A 649 16.76 -2.82 6.02
CA GLU A 649 16.23 -1.64 6.70
C GLU A 649 16.66 -0.36 5.98
N THR A 650 17.93 -0.30 5.57
CA THR A 650 18.51 0.79 4.81
C THR A 650 17.83 0.94 3.45
N ARG A 651 17.58 -0.17 2.73
CA ARG A 651 16.87 -0.15 1.44
C ARG A 651 15.42 0.32 1.58
N LEU A 652 14.72 -0.10 2.64
CA LEU A 652 13.36 0.37 2.92
C LEU A 652 13.32 1.87 3.24
N LYS A 653 14.31 2.38 4.00
CA LYS A 653 14.45 3.82 4.27
C LYS A 653 14.70 4.60 2.97
N ALA A 654 15.60 4.11 2.11
CA ALA A 654 15.88 4.70 0.81
C ALA A 654 14.63 4.74 -0.09
N LEU A 655 13.89 3.63 -0.19
CA LEU A 655 12.65 3.59 -0.98
C LEU A 655 11.59 4.55 -0.44
N LYS A 656 11.41 4.65 0.88
CA LYS A 656 10.46 5.61 1.48
C LYS A 656 10.84 7.06 1.14
N PHE A 657 12.12 7.40 1.23
CA PHE A 657 12.64 8.70 0.83
C PHE A 657 12.37 9.00 -0.65
N ALA A 658 12.72 8.08 -1.55
CA ALA A 658 12.47 8.22 -2.97
C ALA A 658 10.98 8.39 -3.28
N ARG A 659 10.13 7.55 -2.69
CA ARG A 659 8.67 7.61 -2.84
C ARG A 659 8.13 8.98 -2.48
N ASP A 660 8.48 9.49 -1.30
CA ASP A 660 7.93 10.75 -0.79
C ASP A 660 8.37 11.95 -1.66
N MET A 661 9.62 11.94 -2.11
CA MET A 661 10.13 12.91 -3.07
C MET A 661 9.40 12.83 -4.43
N LEU A 662 9.24 11.63 -5.00
CA LEU A 662 8.53 11.44 -6.26
C LEU A 662 7.07 11.89 -6.16
N HIS A 663 6.38 11.56 -5.06
CA HIS A 663 5.03 12.08 -4.79
C HIS A 663 5.03 13.61 -4.69
N SER A 664 6.07 14.22 -4.13
CA SER A 664 6.21 15.68 -4.06
C SER A 664 6.35 16.36 -5.42
N TYR A 665 6.86 15.63 -6.42
CA TYR A 665 6.91 16.05 -7.82
C TYR A 665 5.69 15.60 -8.64
N GLY A 666 4.69 14.98 -7.99
CA GLY A 666 3.46 14.59 -8.66
C GLY A 666 3.55 13.26 -9.42
N ILE A 667 4.56 12.44 -9.14
CA ILE A 667 4.78 11.15 -9.81
C ILE A 667 4.06 10.04 -9.03
N THR A 668 3.20 9.26 -9.68
CA THR A 668 2.47 8.13 -9.06
C THR A 668 2.72 6.77 -9.71
N SER A 669 3.43 6.76 -10.84
CA SER A 669 3.87 5.54 -11.51
C SER A 669 5.26 5.76 -12.09
N LEU A 670 6.04 4.70 -12.19
CA LEU A 670 7.38 4.79 -12.75
C LEU A 670 7.82 3.48 -13.41
N GLN A 671 8.84 3.59 -14.25
CA GLN A 671 9.63 2.47 -14.74
C GLN A 671 11.00 2.49 -14.04
N GLU A 672 11.21 1.52 -13.14
CA GLU A 672 12.51 1.24 -12.54
C GLU A 672 13.41 0.70 -13.65
N ALA A 673 14.39 1.51 -14.06
CA ALA A 673 15.10 1.31 -15.30
C ALA A 673 16.12 0.16 -15.24
N TYR A 674 16.52 -0.29 -14.05
CA TYR A 674 16.99 -1.66 -13.84
C TYR A 674 16.73 -2.11 -12.40
N ALA A 675 16.41 -3.38 -12.20
CA ALA A 675 16.09 -3.96 -10.90
C ALA A 675 16.72 -5.34 -10.72
N PHE A 676 17.19 -5.60 -9.50
CA PHE A 676 17.59 -6.92 -9.02
C PHE A 676 16.53 -7.49 -8.08
N GLU A 677 16.68 -8.76 -7.67
CA GLU A 677 15.74 -9.41 -6.75
C GLU A 677 15.57 -8.62 -5.45
N ASN A 678 16.65 -8.10 -4.88
CA ASN A 678 16.59 -7.29 -3.66
C ASN A 678 15.70 -6.04 -3.83
N ASP A 679 15.74 -5.37 -4.99
CA ASP A 679 14.86 -4.23 -5.30
C ASP A 679 13.39 -4.65 -5.27
N LEU A 680 13.08 -5.76 -5.94
CA LEU A 680 11.74 -6.33 -5.96
C LEU A 680 11.25 -6.73 -4.56
N GLU A 681 12.12 -7.31 -3.72
CA GLU A 681 11.80 -7.60 -2.32
C GLU A 681 11.49 -6.34 -1.51
N THR A 682 12.19 -5.24 -1.79
CA THR A 682 12.01 -3.97 -1.09
C THR A 682 10.71 -3.29 -1.52
N TYR A 683 10.42 -3.28 -2.82
CA TYR A 683 9.13 -2.85 -3.34
C TYR A 683 7.97 -3.70 -2.77
N GLU A 684 8.10 -5.02 -2.80
CA GLU A 684 7.08 -5.94 -2.27
C GLU A 684 6.82 -5.70 -0.79
N ALA A 685 7.88 -5.55 0.01
CA ALA A 685 7.76 -5.30 1.43
C ALA A 685 6.94 -4.03 1.71
N LEU A 686 7.20 -2.94 0.98
CA LEU A 686 6.47 -1.68 1.14
C LEU A 686 5.03 -1.74 0.57
N ASP A 687 4.81 -2.49 -0.52
CA ASP A 687 3.48 -2.69 -1.11
C ASP A 687 2.58 -3.54 -0.20
N ARG A 688 3.13 -4.61 0.38
CA ARG A 688 2.44 -5.47 1.35
C ARG A 688 2.07 -4.70 2.63
N ALA A 689 2.94 -3.78 3.07
CA ALA A 689 2.63 -2.81 4.13
C ALA A 689 1.50 -1.84 3.74
N GLY A 690 1.18 -1.71 2.46
CA GLY A 690 0.22 -0.76 1.92
C GLY A 690 0.79 0.66 1.81
N GLU A 691 2.11 0.81 1.95
CA GLU A 691 2.83 2.08 2.01
C GLU A 691 3.50 2.46 0.68
N LEU A 692 3.63 1.55 -0.30
CA LEU A 692 4.33 1.86 -1.55
C LEU A 692 3.68 3.01 -2.32
N LYS A 693 2.35 2.95 -2.52
CA LYS A 693 1.54 3.99 -3.19
C LYS A 693 2.16 4.52 -4.50
N LEU A 694 2.85 3.65 -5.22
CA LEU A 694 3.46 3.87 -6.53
C LEU A 694 3.18 2.64 -7.37
N ARG A 695 2.92 2.81 -8.66
CA ARG A 695 2.91 1.70 -9.63
C ARG A 695 4.29 1.56 -10.25
N ILE A 696 4.88 0.38 -10.13
CA ILE A 696 6.25 0.11 -10.54
C ILE A 696 6.23 -0.89 -11.69
N VAL A 697 6.70 -0.46 -12.86
CA VAL A 697 7.17 -1.38 -13.90
C VAL A 697 8.66 -1.54 -13.71
N ALA A 698 9.14 -2.74 -13.40
CA ALA A 698 10.56 -2.97 -13.17
C ALA A 698 11.20 -3.63 -14.38
N ALA A 699 12.30 -3.05 -14.86
CA ALA A 699 13.14 -3.65 -15.88
C ALA A 699 14.17 -4.56 -15.21
N LEU A 700 14.09 -5.88 -15.41
CA LEU A 700 15.12 -6.80 -14.92
C LEU A 700 16.39 -6.62 -15.74
N LEU A 701 17.56 -6.59 -15.10
CA LEU A 701 18.81 -6.41 -15.83
C LEU A 701 19.15 -7.66 -16.66
N TRP A 702 19.42 -7.47 -17.94
CA TRP A 702 20.08 -8.47 -18.77
C TRP A 702 21.59 -8.43 -18.55
N ASP A 703 22.20 -9.56 -18.24
CA ASP A 703 23.66 -9.69 -18.20
C ASP A 703 24.17 -9.94 -19.63
N ASN A 704 24.83 -8.93 -20.20
CA ASN A 704 25.39 -8.99 -21.55
C ASN A 704 26.49 -10.06 -21.72
N ALA A 705 27.06 -10.58 -20.62
CA ALA A 705 28.04 -11.66 -20.67
C ALA A 705 27.40 -13.06 -20.79
N GLN A 706 26.08 -13.15 -20.60
CA GLN A 706 25.31 -14.39 -20.63
C GLN A 706 24.42 -14.49 -21.86
N THR A 707 23.95 -15.70 -22.17
CA THR A 707 23.07 -15.99 -23.31
C THR A 707 21.62 -16.20 -22.88
N GLU A 708 20.83 -16.95 -23.63
CA GLU A 708 19.45 -17.33 -23.31
C GLU A 708 19.29 -18.09 -21.98
N GLU A 709 20.38 -18.59 -21.38
CA GLU A 709 20.38 -19.34 -20.13
C GLU A 709 19.82 -18.55 -18.94
N GLN A 710 19.81 -17.21 -19.00
CA GLN A 710 19.26 -16.33 -17.96
C GLN A 710 17.72 -16.17 -18.01
N ILE A 711 17.07 -16.50 -19.14
CA ILE A 711 15.62 -16.30 -19.32
C ILE A 711 14.78 -16.99 -18.24
N PRO A 712 15.04 -18.25 -17.83
CA PRO A 712 14.29 -18.90 -16.77
C PRO A 712 14.31 -18.14 -15.43
N GLU A 713 15.44 -17.51 -15.09
CA GLU A 713 15.56 -16.69 -13.88
C GLU A 713 14.71 -15.42 -13.99
N LEU A 714 14.76 -14.73 -15.14
CA LEU A 714 13.92 -13.55 -15.39
C LEU A 714 12.42 -13.88 -15.29
N LEU A 715 11.99 -15.03 -15.83
CA LEU A 715 10.63 -15.54 -15.71
C LEU A 715 10.26 -15.82 -14.25
N GLN A 716 11.16 -16.44 -13.49
CA GLN A 716 10.94 -16.71 -12.07
C GLN A 716 10.77 -15.41 -11.26
N LEU A 717 11.61 -14.41 -11.50
CA LEU A 717 11.50 -13.10 -10.85
C LEU A 717 10.19 -12.40 -11.23
N ARG A 718 9.84 -12.40 -12.51
CA ARG A 718 8.54 -11.87 -12.96
C ARG A 718 7.39 -12.55 -12.22
N ASP A 719 7.31 -13.87 -12.25
CA ASP A 719 6.16 -14.59 -11.70
C ASP A 719 6.08 -14.48 -10.16
N ARG A 720 7.23 -14.42 -9.47
CA ARG A 720 7.29 -14.25 -8.01
C ARG A 720 6.82 -12.86 -7.55
N TYR A 721 7.15 -11.81 -8.29
CA TYR A 721 6.94 -10.41 -7.89
C TYR A 721 5.84 -9.68 -8.67
N HIS A 722 5.22 -10.30 -9.67
CA HIS A 722 4.07 -9.75 -10.41
C HIS A 722 2.80 -9.81 -9.54
N LYS A 723 2.68 -8.86 -8.61
CA LYS A 723 1.55 -8.75 -7.69
C LYS A 723 1.40 -7.32 -7.19
N GLY A 724 0.21 -7.00 -6.68
CA GLY A 724 -0.08 -5.67 -6.15
C GLY A 724 0.24 -4.58 -7.17
N ASN A 725 1.07 -3.61 -6.78
CA ASN A 725 1.49 -2.50 -7.64
C ASN A 725 2.80 -2.73 -8.43
N ILE A 726 3.35 -3.95 -8.42
CA ILE A 726 4.68 -4.25 -9.00
C ILE A 726 4.53 -5.13 -10.25
N ARG A 727 5.22 -4.76 -11.33
CA ARG A 727 5.23 -5.46 -12.62
C ARG A 727 6.67 -5.61 -13.14
N PRO A 728 7.38 -6.70 -12.81
CA PRO A 728 8.70 -7.00 -13.36
C PRO A 728 8.57 -7.58 -14.78
N THR A 729 7.98 -6.80 -15.70
CA THR A 729 7.61 -7.23 -17.06
C THR A 729 8.48 -6.60 -18.13
N SER A 730 9.51 -5.85 -17.73
CA SER A 730 10.49 -5.24 -18.63
C SER A 730 11.86 -5.88 -18.43
N VAL A 731 12.75 -5.78 -19.41
CA VAL A 731 14.15 -6.21 -19.32
C VAL A 731 15.04 -5.10 -19.85
N LYS A 732 16.04 -4.68 -19.06
CA LYS A 732 17.00 -3.63 -19.43
C LYS A 732 18.19 -4.25 -20.13
N ILE A 733 18.54 -3.72 -21.32
CA ILE A 733 19.76 -4.07 -22.05
C ILE A 733 20.61 -2.81 -22.23
N PHE A 734 21.87 -2.91 -21.82
CA PHE A 734 22.87 -1.89 -22.11
C PHE A 734 23.46 -2.11 -23.51
N VAL A 735 23.21 -1.19 -24.45
CA VAL A 735 23.71 -1.29 -25.82
C VAL A 735 25.08 -0.62 -25.97
N ASP A 736 25.25 0.53 -25.33
CA ASP A 736 26.48 1.33 -25.31
C ASP A 736 26.73 2.00 -23.95
N GLY A 737 27.79 2.83 -23.87
CA GLY A 737 28.10 3.68 -22.72
C GLY A 737 27.60 5.12 -22.92
N VAL A 738 28.47 6.10 -22.64
CA VAL A 738 28.19 7.56 -22.72
C VAL A 738 29.10 8.29 -23.71
N MET A 739 28.65 9.41 -24.25
CA MET A 739 29.43 10.17 -25.25
C MET A 739 30.63 10.89 -24.62
N GLU A 740 30.50 11.27 -23.35
CA GLU A 740 31.46 12.04 -22.55
C GLU A 740 32.77 11.27 -22.29
N ASN A 741 32.70 9.94 -22.27
CA ASN A 741 33.84 9.02 -22.19
C ASN A 741 34.18 8.38 -23.55
N TYR A 742 33.49 8.78 -24.63
CA TYR A 742 33.63 8.21 -25.97
C TYR A 742 33.30 6.70 -26.05
N THR A 743 32.43 6.23 -25.16
CA THR A 743 32.00 4.82 -25.06
C THR A 743 30.63 4.58 -25.69
N ALA A 744 29.81 5.62 -25.88
CA ALA A 744 28.57 5.54 -26.67
C ALA A 744 28.87 5.19 -28.14
N VAL A 745 28.04 4.32 -28.74
CA VAL A 745 28.33 3.73 -30.05
C VAL A 745 27.84 4.62 -31.19
N MET A 746 28.79 5.11 -31.99
CA MET A 746 28.55 6.08 -33.07
C MET A 746 28.72 5.47 -34.47
N LEU A 747 27.92 5.94 -35.44
CA LEU A 747 28.07 5.58 -36.86
C LEU A 747 29.29 6.23 -37.52
N GLU A 748 29.75 7.36 -37.00
CA GLU A 748 30.99 8.04 -37.39
C GLU A 748 31.95 8.07 -36.20
N PRO A 749 33.27 7.99 -36.42
CA PRO A 749 34.23 7.98 -35.32
C PRO A 749 34.28 9.34 -34.60
N TYR A 750 34.53 9.31 -33.29
CA TYR A 750 34.82 10.49 -32.47
C TYR A 750 36.10 11.20 -32.96
N LEU A 751 36.16 12.52 -32.78
CA LEU A 751 37.25 13.40 -33.16
C LEU A 751 38.36 13.44 -32.08
N VAL A 752 38.86 12.27 -31.69
CA VAL A 752 39.94 12.08 -30.70
C VAL A 752 41.20 11.48 -31.35
N GLU A 753 42.36 11.57 -30.68
CA GLU A 753 43.66 11.14 -31.23
C GLU A 753 43.67 9.67 -31.70
N ASN A 754 43.04 8.78 -30.94
CA ASN A 754 42.79 7.39 -31.31
C ASN A 754 41.32 7.22 -31.71
N ALA A 755 41.02 7.46 -32.98
CA ALA A 755 39.65 7.42 -33.51
C ALA A 755 38.93 6.13 -33.09
N THR A 756 37.87 6.29 -32.30
CA THR A 756 36.99 5.22 -31.80
C THR A 756 35.56 5.47 -32.25
N ARG A 757 34.73 4.42 -32.26
CA ARG A 757 33.28 4.49 -32.53
C ARG A 757 32.46 4.13 -31.29
N GLY A 758 33.08 4.14 -30.10
CA GLY A 758 32.47 3.65 -28.87
C GLY A 758 32.71 2.17 -28.62
N ILE A 759 32.08 1.68 -27.54
CA ILE A 759 32.16 0.30 -27.07
C ILE A 759 30.75 -0.32 -27.17
N PRO A 760 30.51 -1.26 -28.09
CA PRO A 760 29.27 -2.03 -28.06
C PRO A 760 29.28 -2.94 -26.82
N MET A 761 28.43 -2.62 -25.84
CA MET A 761 28.32 -3.36 -24.58
C MET A 761 27.71 -4.75 -24.79
N ILE A 762 27.01 -4.94 -25.90
CA ILE A 762 26.47 -6.21 -26.37
C ILE A 762 26.75 -6.34 -27.88
N GLU A 763 27.06 -7.54 -28.34
CA GLU A 763 27.28 -7.79 -29.77
C GLU A 763 25.94 -7.67 -30.53
N PRO A 764 25.87 -6.90 -31.64
CA PRO A 764 24.60 -6.59 -32.31
C PRO A 764 23.79 -7.80 -32.81
N GLU A 765 24.42 -8.84 -33.35
CA GLU A 765 23.70 -10.03 -33.81
C GLU A 765 23.21 -10.87 -32.62
N PHE A 766 23.99 -10.97 -31.56
CA PHE A 766 23.55 -11.59 -30.31
C PHE A 766 22.37 -10.83 -29.68
N MET A 767 22.38 -9.49 -29.71
CA MET A 767 21.28 -8.67 -29.21
C MET A 767 19.96 -8.94 -29.97
N LYS A 768 20.01 -9.14 -31.29
CA LYS A 768 18.81 -9.51 -32.09
C LYS A 768 18.18 -10.81 -31.60
N GLU A 769 19.00 -11.81 -31.28
CA GLU A 769 18.51 -13.08 -30.73
C GLU A 769 17.93 -12.87 -29.32
N ALA A 770 18.64 -12.18 -28.42
CA ALA A 770 18.18 -11.90 -27.07
C ALA A 770 16.82 -11.17 -27.06
N VAL A 771 16.69 -10.10 -27.85
CA VAL A 771 15.43 -9.32 -27.96
C VAL A 771 14.30 -10.17 -28.51
N SER A 772 14.57 -10.99 -29.54
CA SER A 772 13.57 -11.90 -30.12
C SER A 772 13.07 -12.95 -29.11
N LEU A 773 13.96 -13.48 -28.27
CA LEU A 773 13.59 -14.45 -27.23
C LEU A 773 12.80 -13.79 -26.10
N LEU A 774 13.22 -12.60 -25.65
CA LEU A 774 12.54 -11.83 -24.62
C LEU A 774 11.12 -11.40 -25.05
N ASP A 775 10.96 -10.94 -26.30
CA ASP A 775 9.68 -10.59 -26.89
C ASP A 775 8.72 -11.81 -26.94
N ALA A 776 9.23 -12.98 -27.33
CA ALA A 776 8.47 -14.22 -27.38
C ALA A 776 7.96 -14.67 -25.99
N GLU A 777 8.77 -14.48 -24.95
CA GLU A 777 8.42 -14.72 -23.54
C GLU A 777 7.57 -13.60 -22.92
N GLY A 778 7.35 -12.54 -23.69
CA GLY A 778 6.43 -11.47 -23.40
C GLY A 778 6.97 -10.30 -22.60
N PHE A 779 8.30 -10.17 -22.52
CA PHE A 779 8.96 -9.02 -21.91
C PHE A 779 8.97 -7.81 -22.85
N GLN A 780 8.80 -6.62 -22.27
CA GLN A 780 9.17 -5.37 -22.93
C GLN A 780 10.68 -5.17 -22.77
N VAL A 781 11.42 -5.06 -23.86
CA VAL A 781 12.83 -4.64 -23.81
C VAL A 781 12.95 -3.12 -23.68
N HIS A 782 13.77 -2.69 -22.72
CA HIS A 782 14.15 -1.32 -22.39
C HIS A 782 15.64 -1.15 -22.70
N PHE A 783 15.98 -0.40 -23.74
CA PHE A 783 17.36 -0.22 -24.18
C PHE A 783 17.98 1.04 -23.57
N HIS A 784 19.22 0.94 -23.11
CA HIS A 784 20.12 2.09 -22.99
C HIS A 784 20.82 2.29 -24.34
N ALA A 785 20.54 3.40 -25.02
CA ALA A 785 21.12 3.71 -26.33
C ALA A 785 21.32 5.22 -26.51
N LEU A 786 22.56 5.70 -26.38
CA LEU A 786 22.89 7.12 -26.51
C LEU A 786 23.34 7.49 -27.91
N GLY A 787 24.30 6.74 -28.45
CA GLY A 787 24.87 6.99 -29.76
C GLY A 787 23.97 6.55 -30.91
N ASP A 788 24.10 7.21 -32.06
CA ASP A 788 23.29 6.92 -33.25
C ASP A 788 23.48 5.49 -33.80
N GLY A 789 24.66 4.89 -33.57
CA GLY A 789 24.92 3.49 -33.87
C GLY A 789 24.18 2.54 -32.93
N ALA A 790 24.16 2.83 -31.63
CA ALA A 790 23.42 2.04 -30.64
C ALA A 790 21.90 2.09 -30.90
N VAL A 791 21.37 3.28 -31.24
CA VAL A 791 19.96 3.43 -31.62
C VAL A 791 19.62 2.56 -32.83
N ARG A 792 20.46 2.57 -33.86
CA ARG A 792 20.26 1.72 -35.04
C ARG A 792 20.28 0.24 -34.69
N TYR A 793 21.24 -0.21 -33.87
CA TYR A 793 21.31 -1.62 -33.46
C TYR A 793 20.08 -2.05 -32.67
N ALA A 794 19.60 -1.23 -31.74
CA ALA A 794 18.40 -1.51 -30.96
C ALA A 794 17.15 -1.58 -31.85
N LEU A 795 16.97 -0.64 -32.80
CA LEU A 795 15.86 -0.67 -33.75
C LEU A 795 15.94 -1.88 -34.70
N ASP A 796 17.15 -2.29 -35.12
CA ASP A 796 17.35 -3.52 -35.89
C ASP A 796 16.94 -4.78 -35.10
N ALA A 797 17.22 -4.81 -33.79
CA ALA A 797 16.81 -5.90 -32.90
C ALA A 797 15.29 -5.94 -32.67
N VAL A 798 14.64 -4.79 -32.51
CA VAL A 798 13.17 -4.70 -32.46
C VAL A 798 12.56 -5.18 -33.78
N GLN A 799 13.11 -4.74 -34.92
CA GLN A 799 12.65 -5.17 -36.23
C GLN A 799 12.78 -6.68 -36.43
N GLU A 800 13.89 -7.30 -36.01
CA GLU A 800 14.06 -8.75 -36.08
C GLU A 800 13.03 -9.48 -35.21
N ALA A 801 12.82 -9.03 -33.97
CA ALA A 801 11.82 -9.62 -33.08
C ALA A 801 10.41 -9.60 -33.69
N LEU A 802 10.00 -8.46 -34.27
CA LEU A 802 8.71 -8.34 -34.95
C LEU A 802 8.60 -9.21 -36.21
N GLN A 803 9.70 -9.38 -36.96
CA GLN A 803 9.71 -10.28 -38.11
C GLN A 803 9.57 -11.75 -37.69
N ARG A 804 10.19 -12.13 -36.57
CA ARG A 804 10.19 -13.50 -36.05
C ARG A 804 8.90 -13.87 -35.33
N ASN A 805 8.37 -12.97 -34.50
CA ASN A 805 7.26 -13.24 -33.57
C ASN A 805 5.93 -12.60 -34.00
N GLY A 806 5.96 -11.66 -34.95
CA GLY A 806 4.79 -10.86 -35.35
C GLY A 806 4.60 -9.62 -34.48
N ASP A 807 3.51 -8.87 -34.72
CA ASP A 807 3.14 -7.73 -33.88
C ASP A 807 2.74 -8.21 -32.48
N SER A 808 3.57 -7.87 -31.50
CA SER A 808 3.50 -8.36 -30.13
C SER A 808 2.96 -7.31 -29.14
N ASP A 809 2.70 -6.07 -29.60
CA ASP A 809 2.38 -4.90 -28.76
C ASP A 809 3.29 -4.80 -27.52
N ARG A 810 4.57 -5.18 -27.60
CA ARG A 810 5.50 -5.10 -26.45
C ARG A 810 5.93 -3.68 -26.15
N ARG A 811 5.81 -2.76 -27.12
CA ARG A 811 6.15 -1.34 -26.97
C ARG A 811 7.59 -1.19 -26.49
N HIS A 812 8.53 -1.91 -27.13
CA HIS A 812 9.95 -1.80 -26.85
C HIS A 812 10.37 -0.33 -26.86
N HIS A 813 11.23 0.07 -25.94
CA HIS A 813 11.58 1.49 -25.81
C HIS A 813 13.07 1.68 -25.58
N LEU A 814 13.57 2.76 -26.16
CA LEU A 814 14.98 3.14 -26.14
C LEU A 814 15.08 4.42 -25.31
N SER A 815 15.98 4.44 -24.34
CA SER A 815 16.22 5.58 -23.46
C SER A 815 17.43 6.39 -23.85
N HIS A 816 17.47 7.63 -23.36
CA HIS A 816 18.51 8.64 -23.56
C HIS A 816 18.46 9.25 -24.95
N LEU A 817 18.70 8.45 -25.98
CA LEU A 817 18.56 8.88 -27.37
C LEU A 817 19.29 10.21 -27.63
N GLN A 818 20.50 10.33 -27.07
CA GLN A 818 21.29 11.55 -27.12
C GLN A 818 21.50 11.96 -28.57
N VAL A 819 21.74 11.01 -29.48
CA VAL A 819 21.80 11.24 -30.93
C VAL A 819 20.95 10.19 -31.67
N ILE A 820 20.10 10.62 -32.60
CA ILE A 820 19.40 9.71 -33.53
C ILE A 820 19.74 10.12 -34.96
N HIS A 821 20.27 9.19 -35.75
CA HIS A 821 20.50 9.44 -37.17
C HIS A 821 19.16 9.71 -37.89
N PRO A 822 19.06 10.69 -38.80
CA PRO A 822 17.78 11.06 -39.45
C PRO A 822 17.03 9.90 -40.11
N ASP A 823 17.74 8.96 -40.71
CA ASP A 823 17.15 7.76 -41.33
C ASP A 823 16.46 6.81 -40.32
N ASP A 824 16.82 6.88 -39.04
CA ASP A 824 16.25 6.04 -37.98
C ASP A 824 15.05 6.70 -37.27
N ILE A 825 14.82 8.02 -37.46
CA ILE A 825 13.70 8.75 -36.85
C ILE A 825 12.32 8.15 -37.24
N PRO A 826 12.02 7.87 -38.52
CA PRO A 826 10.72 7.29 -38.90
C PRO A 826 10.50 5.88 -38.35
N ARG A 827 11.59 5.14 -38.06
CA ARG A 827 11.52 3.74 -37.64
C ARG A 827 10.83 3.55 -36.29
N PHE A 828 10.86 4.56 -35.41
CA PHE A 828 10.10 4.51 -34.15
C PHE A 828 8.59 4.31 -34.42
N ALA A 829 8.03 5.01 -35.39
CA ALA A 829 6.64 4.86 -35.79
C ALA A 829 6.40 3.52 -36.52
N GLU A 830 7.29 3.17 -37.46
CA GLU A 830 7.17 1.95 -38.28
C GLU A 830 7.23 0.66 -37.44
N LEU A 831 8.03 0.66 -36.37
CA LEU A 831 8.24 -0.50 -35.50
C LEU A 831 7.38 -0.46 -34.23
N GLY A 832 6.63 0.62 -33.99
CA GLY A 832 5.91 0.82 -32.72
C GLY A 832 6.84 0.91 -31.50
N ALA A 833 8.11 1.27 -31.71
CA ALA A 833 9.08 1.50 -30.64
C ALA A 833 8.84 2.87 -30.01
N VAL A 834 9.00 2.97 -28.69
CA VAL A 834 8.84 4.25 -27.98
C VAL A 834 10.19 4.92 -27.78
N ALA A 835 10.25 6.21 -28.10
CA ALA A 835 11.39 7.06 -27.81
C ALA A 835 11.24 7.64 -26.41
N ASN A 836 12.11 7.21 -25.49
CA ASN A 836 12.09 7.62 -24.09
C ASN A 836 13.24 8.61 -23.84
N PHE A 837 12.92 9.90 -23.74
CA PHE A 837 13.95 10.95 -23.56
C PHE A 837 14.02 11.41 -22.10
N GLN A 838 15.20 11.93 -21.72
CA GLN A 838 15.48 12.68 -20.50
C GLN A 838 15.58 14.16 -20.87
N PRO A 839 14.49 14.94 -20.81
CA PRO A 839 14.51 16.32 -21.31
C PRO A 839 15.49 17.23 -20.58
N ALA A 840 15.81 16.94 -19.32
CA ALA A 840 16.81 17.69 -18.56
C ALA A 840 18.21 17.65 -19.20
N TRP A 841 18.48 16.78 -20.16
CA TRP A 841 19.78 16.73 -20.85
C TRP A 841 19.78 17.55 -22.15
N ALA A 842 18.63 18.11 -22.53
CA ALA A 842 18.40 18.67 -23.85
C ALA A 842 18.67 20.19 -23.94
N TYR A 843 19.72 20.67 -23.29
CA TYR A 843 20.20 22.06 -23.37
C TYR A 843 21.73 22.13 -23.37
N ALA A 844 22.30 23.31 -23.66
CA ALA A 844 23.74 23.49 -23.80
C ALA A 844 24.43 23.70 -22.44
N ASP A 845 24.53 22.64 -21.63
CA ASP A 845 25.28 22.59 -20.38
C ASP A 845 26.76 22.23 -20.61
N ASP A 846 27.55 22.17 -19.53
CA ASP A 846 28.98 21.85 -19.61
C ASP A 846 29.22 20.41 -20.13
N TYR A 847 28.31 19.47 -19.89
CA TYR A 847 28.38 18.12 -20.49
C TYR A 847 28.31 18.18 -22.02
N VAL A 848 27.36 18.95 -22.55
CA VAL A 848 27.22 19.13 -23.99
C VAL A 848 28.38 19.95 -24.56
N VAL A 849 28.66 21.12 -24.00
CA VAL A 849 29.56 22.11 -24.61
C VAL A 849 31.03 21.71 -24.47
N ASP A 850 31.44 21.16 -23.33
CA ASP A 850 32.85 20.85 -23.05
C ASP A 850 33.20 19.38 -23.31
N LEU A 851 32.28 18.45 -23.04
CA LEU A 851 32.57 17.01 -23.11
C LEU A 851 32.05 16.31 -24.37
N THR A 852 31.08 16.90 -25.09
CA THR A 852 30.45 16.25 -26.25
C THR A 852 30.76 16.95 -27.58
N LEU A 853 30.34 18.21 -27.74
CA LEU A 853 30.43 18.95 -29.01
C LEU A 853 31.85 19.01 -29.63
N PRO A 854 32.95 19.17 -28.86
CA PRO A 854 34.29 19.23 -29.43
C PRO A 854 34.75 17.93 -30.09
N PHE A 855 34.12 16.80 -29.75
CA PHE A 855 34.57 15.46 -30.11
C PHE A 855 33.66 14.77 -31.14
N ILE A 856 32.65 15.46 -31.65
CA ILE A 856 31.77 14.95 -32.70
C ILE A 856 31.76 15.88 -33.91
N ARG A 857 31.32 15.34 -35.06
CA ARG A 857 31.17 16.14 -36.27
C ARG A 857 30.05 17.19 -36.09
N PRO A 858 30.20 18.42 -36.63
CA PRO A 858 29.16 19.45 -36.53
C PRO A 858 27.77 19.01 -37.06
N GLU A 859 27.72 18.12 -38.04
CA GLU A 859 26.47 17.59 -38.58
C GLU A 859 25.75 16.69 -37.55
N VAL A 860 26.50 15.91 -36.77
CA VAL A 860 25.96 15.00 -35.74
C VAL A 860 25.40 15.79 -34.55
N ALA A 861 26.01 16.93 -34.21
CA ALA A 861 25.51 17.81 -33.15
C ALA A 861 24.07 18.30 -33.41
N GLN A 862 23.68 18.46 -34.67
CA GLN A 862 22.31 18.85 -35.05
C GLN A 862 21.27 17.75 -34.84
N TRP A 863 21.70 16.51 -34.59
CA TRP A 863 20.83 15.37 -34.36
C TRP A 863 20.62 15.06 -32.89
N MET A 864 21.15 15.93 -32.00
CA MET A 864 21.06 15.70 -30.57
C MET A 864 19.66 15.97 -30.01
N TYR A 865 19.14 15.01 -29.26
CA TYR A 865 17.81 14.99 -28.65
C TYR A 865 16.68 15.45 -29.60
N PRO A 866 16.41 14.74 -30.71
CA PRO A 866 15.52 15.20 -31.77
C PRO A 866 14.03 14.91 -31.47
N ILE A 867 13.55 15.41 -30.33
CA ILE A 867 12.23 15.09 -29.76
C ILE A 867 11.08 15.44 -30.73
N GLN A 868 11.04 16.69 -31.23
CA GLN A 868 9.98 17.13 -32.14
C GLN A 868 10.01 16.34 -33.46
N SER A 869 11.21 15.99 -33.95
CA SER A 869 11.35 15.22 -35.18
C SER A 869 10.75 13.81 -35.06
N VAL A 870 10.92 13.14 -33.91
CA VAL A 870 10.27 11.84 -33.65
C VAL A 870 8.75 11.98 -33.63
N ILE A 871 8.23 13.04 -33.01
CA ILE A 871 6.78 13.29 -32.97
C ILE A 871 6.23 13.57 -34.37
N ASP A 872 6.90 14.39 -35.17
CA ASP A 872 6.48 14.71 -36.54
C ASP A 872 6.51 13.49 -37.47
N ALA A 873 7.40 12.52 -37.20
CA ALA A 873 7.44 11.24 -37.89
C ALA A 873 6.36 10.25 -37.43
N GLY A 874 5.54 10.61 -36.43
CA GLY A 874 4.48 9.77 -35.87
C GLY A 874 4.95 8.81 -34.78
N GLY A 875 6.20 8.94 -34.30
CA GLY A 875 6.73 8.14 -33.21
C GLY A 875 6.09 8.53 -31.87
N THR A 876 6.01 7.56 -30.96
CA THR A 876 5.58 7.83 -29.58
C THR A 876 6.76 8.32 -28.76
N VAL A 877 6.58 9.45 -28.06
CA VAL A 877 7.57 9.99 -27.11
C VAL A 877 7.05 9.85 -25.69
N ALA A 878 7.85 9.26 -24.81
CA ALA A 878 7.67 9.26 -23.37
C ALA A 878 8.86 9.95 -22.70
N PHE A 879 8.67 10.45 -21.49
CA PHE A 879 9.76 11.09 -20.72
C PHE A 879 10.06 10.32 -19.44
N GLY A 880 11.35 10.24 -19.12
CA GLY A 880 11.85 9.81 -17.82
C GLY A 880 12.93 10.76 -17.30
N SER A 881 13.18 10.73 -15.99
CA SER A 881 14.17 11.63 -15.37
C SER A 881 15.59 11.10 -15.40
N ASP A 882 15.73 9.79 -15.46
CA ASP A 882 16.95 9.08 -15.10
C ASP A 882 17.50 9.51 -13.73
N TRP A 883 16.61 9.84 -12.79
CA TRP A 883 17.05 10.22 -11.45
C TRP A 883 17.74 9.02 -10.78
N ASN A 884 18.93 9.19 -10.20
CA ASN A 884 19.52 10.46 -9.75
C ASN A 884 20.62 11.07 -10.65
N VAL A 885 20.72 10.70 -11.92
CA VAL A 885 21.61 11.39 -12.89
C VAL A 885 21.20 12.84 -13.08
N SER A 886 19.90 13.08 -13.25
CA SER A 886 19.32 14.41 -13.31
C SER A 886 18.14 14.56 -12.36
N THR A 887 17.48 15.72 -12.37
CA THR A 887 16.35 16.01 -11.49
C THR A 887 15.13 15.13 -11.77
N ALA A 888 14.54 14.54 -10.72
CA ALA A 888 13.26 13.84 -10.80
C ALA A 888 12.06 14.79 -11.03
N ASN A 889 12.25 16.12 -11.02
CA ASN A 889 11.16 17.10 -11.12
C ASN A 889 10.70 17.30 -12.57
N PRO A 890 9.47 16.88 -12.94
CA PRO A 890 8.98 17.03 -14.31
C PRO A 890 8.82 18.49 -14.74
N MET A 891 8.67 19.45 -13.82
CA MET A 891 8.51 20.87 -14.19
C MET A 891 9.77 21.44 -14.84
N LEU A 892 10.95 21.10 -14.29
CA LEU A 892 12.23 21.48 -14.89
C LEU A 892 12.38 20.84 -16.27
N GLN A 893 12.07 19.54 -16.38
CA GLN A 893 12.18 18.79 -17.63
C GLN A 893 11.20 19.28 -18.72
N ILE A 894 9.95 19.59 -18.36
CA ILE A 894 8.96 20.18 -19.27
C ILE A 894 9.48 21.52 -19.80
N GLU A 895 10.00 22.37 -18.91
CA GLU A 895 10.55 23.66 -19.32
C GLU A 895 11.74 23.50 -20.28
N THR A 896 12.66 22.57 -20.00
CA THR A 896 13.77 22.28 -20.92
C THR A 896 13.26 21.77 -22.26
N ALA A 897 12.26 20.87 -22.30
CA ALA A 897 11.73 20.33 -23.55
C ALA A 897 11.13 21.41 -24.48
N ILE A 898 10.48 22.42 -23.90
CA ILE A 898 9.82 23.49 -24.66
C ILE A 898 10.76 24.67 -24.98
N THR A 899 11.79 24.91 -24.15
CA THR A 899 12.68 26.08 -24.27
C THR A 899 14.05 25.74 -24.84
N ARG A 900 14.57 24.53 -24.57
CA ARG A 900 15.91 24.06 -24.92
C ARG A 900 17.04 24.91 -24.33
N ILE A 901 16.80 25.48 -23.15
CA ILE A 901 17.76 26.21 -22.32
C ILE A 901 17.76 25.61 -20.92
N ASP A 902 18.76 26.00 -20.12
CA ASP A 902 18.84 25.68 -18.70
C ASP A 902 17.63 26.27 -17.96
N PRO A 903 16.79 25.43 -17.31
CA PRO A 903 15.58 25.88 -16.63
C PRO A 903 15.84 26.51 -15.24
N GLU A 904 17.08 26.48 -14.74
CA GLU A 904 17.50 27.09 -13.46
C GLU A 904 18.28 28.40 -13.67
N ALA A 905 19.23 28.42 -14.61
CA ALA A 905 20.06 29.60 -14.86
C ALA A 905 19.47 30.55 -15.92
N HIS A 906 18.74 30.01 -16.90
CA HIS A 906 18.17 30.73 -18.06
C HIS A 906 19.15 31.57 -18.87
N ASP A 907 20.45 31.26 -18.83
CA ASP A 907 21.52 32.02 -19.49
C ASP A 907 22.30 31.22 -20.54
N THR A 908 21.95 29.95 -20.76
CA THR A 908 22.55 29.10 -21.79
C THR A 908 22.00 29.38 -23.18
N ASP A 909 22.81 29.05 -24.19
CA ASP A 909 22.39 29.12 -25.59
C ASP A 909 21.27 28.10 -25.88
N VAL A 910 20.35 28.47 -26.78
CA VAL A 910 19.27 27.58 -27.21
C VAL A 910 19.85 26.44 -28.04
N MET A 911 19.76 25.21 -27.52
CA MET A 911 20.21 24.01 -28.22
C MET A 911 19.15 23.53 -29.22
N ASN A 912 19.51 23.29 -30.48
CA ASN A 912 18.68 22.66 -31.51
C ASN A 912 17.20 23.13 -31.45
N SER A 913 16.99 24.44 -31.63
CA SER A 913 15.72 25.13 -31.35
C SER A 913 14.49 24.56 -32.08
N GLU A 914 14.70 23.90 -33.21
CA GLU A 914 13.70 23.19 -34.00
C GLU A 914 13.18 21.91 -33.33
N GLN A 915 13.90 21.39 -32.32
CA GLN A 915 13.50 20.23 -31.53
C GLN A 915 12.64 20.57 -30.30
N ARG A 916 12.27 21.85 -30.13
CA ARG A 916 11.30 22.30 -29.13
C ARG A 916 9.94 21.66 -29.37
N ILE A 917 9.29 21.26 -28.29
CA ILE A 917 7.91 20.76 -28.33
C ILE A 917 6.94 21.75 -27.66
N THR A 918 5.64 21.54 -27.86
CA THR A 918 4.58 22.25 -27.14
C THR A 918 4.40 21.73 -25.71
N LEU A 919 3.81 22.54 -24.84
CA LEU A 919 3.46 22.15 -23.49
C LEU A 919 2.52 20.93 -23.48
N GLU A 920 1.55 20.87 -24.41
CA GLU A 920 0.63 19.74 -24.54
C GLU A 920 1.36 18.43 -24.87
N GLN A 921 2.36 18.47 -25.76
CA GLN A 921 3.19 17.30 -26.08
C GLN A 921 4.02 16.89 -24.87
N ALA A 922 4.63 17.84 -24.14
CA ALA A 922 5.42 17.55 -22.95
C ALA A 922 4.57 16.93 -21.83
N ILE A 923 3.37 17.46 -21.57
CA ILE A 923 2.43 16.88 -20.60
C ILE A 923 2.04 15.47 -21.02
N LYS A 924 1.74 15.22 -22.31
CA LYS A 924 1.42 13.87 -22.80
C LYS A 924 2.58 12.89 -22.57
N ALA A 925 3.82 13.32 -22.83
CA ALA A 925 5.02 12.51 -22.66
C ALA A 925 5.21 12.03 -21.21
N PHE A 926 4.93 12.88 -20.21
CA PHE A 926 4.95 12.51 -18.78
C PHE A 926 3.64 11.89 -18.26
N THR A 927 2.59 11.76 -19.08
CA THR A 927 1.28 11.25 -18.60
C THR A 927 0.81 10.07 -19.44
N ILE A 928 -0.02 10.31 -20.46
CA ILE A 928 -0.66 9.23 -21.22
C ILE A 928 0.33 8.41 -22.04
N ASN A 929 1.43 9.00 -22.53
CA ASN A 929 2.43 8.26 -23.31
C ASN A 929 3.34 7.43 -22.39
N ALA A 930 3.73 7.94 -21.24
CA ALA A 930 4.42 7.15 -20.22
C ALA A 930 3.52 6.01 -19.69
N ALA A 931 2.22 6.27 -19.49
CA ALA A 931 1.24 5.23 -19.19
C ALA A 931 1.12 4.20 -20.32
N PHE A 932 1.20 4.61 -21.57
CA PHE A 932 1.23 3.73 -22.73
C PHE A 932 2.47 2.82 -22.73
N VAL A 933 3.68 3.34 -22.47
CA VAL A 933 4.88 2.49 -22.33
C VAL A 933 4.68 1.45 -21.23
N ASN A 934 4.09 1.86 -20.10
CA ASN A 934 3.86 1.02 -18.93
C ASN A 934 2.63 0.09 -19.04
N LYS A 935 1.90 0.10 -20.17
CA LYS A 935 0.62 -0.62 -20.36
C LYS A 935 -0.45 -0.29 -19.30
N GLN A 936 -0.51 0.98 -18.91
CA GLN A 936 -1.44 1.52 -17.92
C GLN A 936 -2.43 2.52 -18.49
N GLU A 937 -2.37 2.84 -19.79
CA GLU A 937 -3.15 3.89 -20.44
C GLU A 937 -4.67 3.74 -20.27
N ASP A 938 -5.19 2.52 -20.13
CA ASP A 938 -6.62 2.28 -19.89
C ASP A 938 -7.04 2.58 -18.45
N SER A 939 -6.07 2.68 -17.53
CA SER A 939 -6.31 2.82 -16.09
C SER A 939 -5.88 4.17 -15.52
N THR A 940 -4.86 4.82 -16.10
CA THR A 940 -4.26 6.08 -15.63
C THR A 940 -3.82 6.95 -16.83
N GLY A 941 -3.01 8.00 -16.59
CA GLY A 941 -2.42 8.83 -17.65
C GLY A 941 -3.34 9.90 -18.26
N SER A 942 -4.64 9.88 -17.96
CA SER A 942 -5.61 10.91 -18.38
C SER A 942 -6.75 11.03 -17.37
N ILE A 943 -7.43 12.18 -17.33
CA ILE A 943 -8.61 12.42 -16.48
C ILE A 943 -9.87 12.04 -17.27
N GLN A 944 -10.28 10.78 -17.16
CA GLN A 944 -11.45 10.23 -17.84
C GLN A 944 -12.28 9.36 -16.89
N LYS A 945 -13.60 9.34 -17.10
CA LYS A 945 -14.51 8.49 -16.33
C LYS A 945 -14.07 7.02 -16.42
N GLY A 946 -14.03 6.34 -15.28
CA GLY A 946 -13.65 4.93 -15.14
C GLY A 946 -12.18 4.71 -14.76
N LYS A 947 -11.29 5.65 -15.10
CA LYS A 947 -9.87 5.60 -14.74
C LYS A 947 -9.65 5.87 -13.26
N LEU A 948 -8.51 5.42 -12.75
CA LEU A 948 -8.07 5.68 -11.39
C LEU A 948 -7.78 7.18 -11.23
N ALA A 949 -8.08 7.72 -10.05
CA ALA A 949 -7.92 9.12 -9.74
C ALA A 949 -6.47 9.44 -9.31
N ASP A 950 -5.56 9.18 -10.22
CA ASP A 950 -4.15 9.54 -10.14
C ASP A 950 -3.96 10.94 -10.71
N LEU A 951 -3.98 11.94 -9.83
CA LEU A 951 -4.14 13.35 -10.20
C LEU A 951 -3.16 14.22 -9.42
N ILE A 952 -2.77 15.34 -10.02
CA ILE A 952 -1.97 16.38 -9.36
C ILE A 952 -2.68 17.72 -9.45
N ILE A 953 -2.45 18.56 -8.45
CA ILE A 953 -2.82 19.97 -8.48
C ILE A 953 -1.57 20.82 -8.41
N VAL A 954 -1.46 21.76 -9.34
CA VAL A 954 -0.34 22.69 -9.47
C VAL A 954 -0.76 24.05 -8.92
N ASP A 955 0.13 24.74 -8.23
CA ASP A 955 -0.13 26.06 -7.62
C ASP A 955 -0.59 27.13 -8.63
N ARG A 956 -0.21 26.99 -9.90
CA ARG A 956 -0.51 27.89 -11.02
C ARG A 956 -0.87 27.13 -12.29
N ASN A 957 -1.51 27.82 -13.23
CA ASN A 957 -1.86 27.25 -14.53
C ASN A 957 -0.72 27.40 -15.53
N LEU A 958 -0.07 26.28 -15.88
CA LEU A 958 1.06 26.22 -16.80
C LEU A 958 0.75 26.81 -18.20
N PHE A 959 -0.52 26.79 -18.62
CA PHE A 959 -0.97 27.32 -19.91
C PHE A 959 -1.17 28.85 -19.92
N GLU A 960 -1.02 29.51 -18.77
CA GLU A 960 -1.26 30.95 -18.60
C GLU A 960 -0.01 31.69 -18.10
N ILE A 961 1.14 31.02 -18.03
CA ILE A 961 2.42 31.59 -17.63
C ILE A 961 3.45 31.52 -18.78
N GLU A 962 4.55 32.25 -18.63
CA GLU A 962 5.68 32.17 -19.56
C GLU A 962 6.36 30.81 -19.46
N ALA A 963 6.87 30.30 -20.58
CA ALA A 963 7.52 28.98 -20.66
C ALA A 963 8.69 28.85 -19.67
N THR A 964 9.48 29.90 -19.48
CA THR A 964 10.65 29.97 -18.57
C THR A 964 10.28 30.12 -17.09
N LYS A 965 9.00 29.96 -16.73
CA LYS A 965 8.49 30.01 -15.36
C LYS A 965 7.77 28.73 -14.96
N ILE A 966 7.83 27.70 -15.80
CA ILE A 966 7.20 26.41 -15.54
C ILE A 966 7.97 25.69 -14.44
N SER A 967 9.30 25.77 -14.43
CA SER A 967 10.19 25.23 -13.39
C SER A 967 9.86 25.75 -11.98
N GLU A 968 9.33 26.97 -11.88
CA GLU A 968 8.90 27.58 -10.60
C GLU A 968 7.56 27.04 -10.07
N ALA A 969 6.78 26.34 -10.88
CA ALA A 969 5.49 25.80 -10.50
C ALA A 969 5.64 24.65 -9.49
N LYS A 970 4.71 24.57 -8.53
CA LYS A 970 4.78 23.58 -7.45
C LYS A 970 3.57 22.67 -7.44
N ILE A 971 3.81 21.38 -7.24
CA ILE A 971 2.75 20.42 -6.95
C ILE A 971 2.31 20.61 -5.50
N VAL A 972 1.06 21.03 -5.31
CA VAL A 972 0.48 21.29 -3.99
C VAL A 972 -0.29 20.09 -3.44
N LEU A 973 -0.72 19.19 -4.31
CA LEU A 973 -1.41 17.95 -3.94
C LEU A 973 -1.16 16.89 -5.00
N THR A 974 -0.80 15.69 -4.56
CA THR A 974 -0.71 14.47 -5.39
C THR A 974 -1.67 13.44 -4.86
N LEU A 975 -2.49 12.86 -5.74
CA LEU A 975 -3.47 11.83 -5.42
C LEU A 975 -3.05 10.51 -6.05
N PHE A 976 -3.03 9.43 -5.26
CA PHE A 976 -2.94 8.06 -5.73
C PHE A 976 -4.29 7.38 -5.51
N GLU A 977 -4.99 7.01 -6.57
CA GLU A 977 -6.36 6.46 -6.48
C GLU A 977 -7.30 7.34 -5.63
N GLY A 978 -7.23 8.65 -5.85
CA GLY A 978 -8.08 9.64 -5.18
C GLY A 978 -7.70 9.95 -3.72
N LYS A 979 -6.64 9.31 -3.19
CA LYS A 979 -6.15 9.56 -1.84
C LYS A 979 -4.89 10.44 -1.87
N PRO A 980 -4.79 11.48 -1.02
CA PRO A 980 -3.58 12.28 -0.90
C PRO A 980 -2.37 11.41 -0.52
N VAL A 981 -1.29 11.55 -1.29
CA VAL A 981 0.04 10.97 -0.99
C VAL A 981 1.11 12.05 -0.83
N HIS A 982 0.84 13.27 -1.29
CA HIS A 982 1.62 14.47 -0.99
C HIS A 982 0.69 15.68 -0.87
N GLY A 983 0.97 16.57 0.08
CA GLY A 983 0.11 17.73 0.39
C GLY A 983 -1.20 17.36 1.09
N LYS A 984 -1.98 18.37 1.48
CA LYS A 984 -3.29 18.17 2.11
C LYS A 984 -4.38 18.88 1.30
N PRO A 985 -5.55 18.25 1.08
CA PRO A 985 -6.68 18.93 0.44
C PRO A 985 -7.17 20.19 1.15
N SER A 986 -6.86 20.36 2.45
CA SER A 986 -7.13 21.58 3.22
C SER A 986 -6.32 22.80 2.79
N ASP A 987 -5.22 22.60 2.06
CA ASP A 987 -4.27 23.65 1.70
C ASP A 987 -4.66 24.36 0.38
N LEU A 988 -5.73 23.89 -0.27
CA LEU A 988 -6.32 24.48 -1.49
C LEU A 988 -7.10 25.77 -1.18
#